data_AF-I9Q7G1-F1
#
_entry.id   AF-I9Q7G1-F1
#
_cell.length_a   1.000
_cell.length_b   1.000
_cell.length_c   1.000
_cell.angle_alpha   90.00
_cell.angle_beta   90.00
_cell.angle_gamma   90.00
#
_symmetry.space_group_name_H-M   'P 1'
#
loop_
_entity.id
_entity.type
_entity.pdbx_description
1 polymer ?
#
loop_
_entity_poly.entity_id
_entity_poly.type
_entity_poly.pdbx_seq_one_letter_code
_entity_poly.pdbx_strand_id
1 'polypeptide(L)'
;MRKIEEITQSVKSAKENITKQEEALRDALMPLKQFGNNYAEFALKPKEALEKLLKEKNGQVAGAAYRDDLGGIDFVWGKDGKDGYGLAHILEKREKQYTRLGLNAEQIKERTDELVKSIPEVIENGMLFKDDIGRVSVELNDVKVGLTNQWFGYDLKNHLIVTSYERDGKVLRELETRSPLSNDYKGNSNYSALNLNEPNPTKESLKSQEPPLSILEKSQLEKQKKLESERLAKAEKERAQKIKDKEEAELREKIRVQKNATLGKSELDREIFKSENIPYKELENTPKTSVSLNDDEIHLLKFVIVNKSDLKPNFKNTGTQTRTAVDSKKVEEIAKRFDPKLIIGRGGFDDLPIILSDGQVIAGNHRIQGMLNFTAESRKKYDQAIKQNFNISLKPNELLVRMPEQELNDKEIFKLASKSNENRANSFSDTLLSAMSSYNDKLKRLPPKFESDSVENLANQVARVLERDAKIPSRTQVENANLSLLSHYARNTPNNSFLEVFDNAYKNLDREQFKAFKEMFANNSANFHNLNNDTTIKNFTISPYLTDALDTTAKMLESGNRADNFSKLAHDIDYLVNSTDENGMNAFIKENKDAYHSVISELLGSSFARFLRLENPSAQFYEFLVKAKDRMIENASNVFTGTSKPISQINVFDFIKYGIESGRSSKESNELLDLLPELEKKFNAHEKFLKGNEK
;
A
#
# COMPACT_ATOMS: atom_id res chain seq x y z
N MET A 1 -24.62 40.40 -36.27
CA MET A 1 -24.00 41.59 -35.68
C MET A 1 -23.34 41.24 -34.34
N ARG A 2 -24.07 41.01 -33.23
CA ARG A 2 -23.48 40.69 -31.90
C ARG A 2 -22.42 39.57 -31.86
N LYS A 3 -22.67 38.40 -32.50
CA LYS A 3 -21.69 37.30 -32.53
C LYS A 3 -20.40 37.63 -33.31
N ILE A 4 -20.49 38.52 -34.31
CA ILE A 4 -19.33 38.95 -35.11
C ILE A 4 -18.51 39.97 -34.30
N GLU A 5 -19.17 40.85 -33.55
CA GLU A 5 -18.51 41.76 -32.61
C GLU A 5 -17.80 41.01 -31.48
N GLU A 6 -18.43 39.99 -30.88
CA GLU A 6 -17.79 39.14 -29.86
C GLU A 6 -16.55 38.40 -30.37
N ILE A 7 -16.61 37.85 -31.59
CA ILE A 7 -15.46 37.19 -32.21
C ILE A 7 -14.37 38.20 -32.53
N THR A 8 -14.72 39.40 -33.01
CA THR A 8 -13.76 40.46 -33.34
C THR A 8 -13.06 40.98 -32.09
N GLN A 9 -13.80 41.12 -30.98
CA GLN A 9 -13.29 41.54 -29.68
C GLN A 9 -12.41 40.46 -29.03
N SER A 10 -12.77 39.19 -29.20
CA SER A 10 -11.95 38.04 -28.76
C SER A 10 -10.64 37.93 -29.54
N VAL A 11 -10.67 38.15 -30.86
CA VAL A 11 -9.46 38.16 -31.71
C VAL A 11 -8.56 39.35 -31.37
N LYS A 12 -9.15 40.53 -31.08
CA LYS A 12 -8.39 41.71 -30.63
C LYS A 12 -7.71 41.47 -29.28
N SER A 13 -8.44 40.90 -28.31
CA SER A 13 -7.88 40.53 -27.01
C SER A 13 -6.78 39.48 -27.11
N ALA A 14 -6.95 38.47 -27.99
CA ALA A 14 -5.91 37.47 -28.24
C ALA A 14 -4.64 38.09 -28.84
N LYS A 15 -4.77 39.02 -29.80
CA LYS A 15 -3.62 39.74 -30.37
C LYS A 15 -2.91 40.61 -29.32
N GLU A 16 -3.65 41.34 -28.50
CA GLU A 16 -3.08 42.16 -27.43
C GLU A 16 -2.34 41.31 -26.39
N ASN A 17 -2.85 40.10 -26.08
CA ASN A 17 -2.18 39.16 -25.17
C ASN A 17 -0.89 38.58 -25.79
N ILE A 18 -0.89 38.26 -27.09
CA ILE A 18 0.32 37.78 -27.79
C ILE A 18 1.41 38.86 -27.81
N THR A 19 1.06 40.12 -28.13
CA THR A 19 2.04 41.22 -28.13
C THR A 19 2.64 41.46 -26.73
N LYS A 20 1.82 41.39 -25.67
CA LYS A 20 2.33 41.49 -24.28
C LYS A 20 3.26 40.34 -23.90
N GLN A 21 2.98 39.12 -24.36
CA GLN A 21 3.86 37.96 -24.14
C GLN A 21 5.17 38.08 -24.92
N GLU A 22 5.14 38.59 -26.15
CA GLU A 22 6.34 38.85 -26.96
C GLU A 22 7.24 39.93 -26.32
N GLU A 23 6.66 41.00 -25.79
CA GLU A 23 7.39 42.05 -25.05
C GLU A 23 7.98 41.49 -23.75
N ALA A 24 7.21 40.76 -22.96
CA ALA A 24 7.68 40.15 -21.71
C ALA A 24 8.82 39.13 -21.95
N LEU A 25 8.75 38.35 -23.02
CA LEU A 25 9.81 37.42 -23.39
C LEU A 25 11.05 38.16 -23.92
N ARG A 26 10.87 39.23 -24.69
CA ARG A 26 11.98 40.06 -25.18
C ARG A 26 12.74 40.71 -24.02
N ASP A 27 12.00 41.22 -23.03
CA ASP A 27 12.59 41.81 -21.83
C ASP A 27 13.32 40.76 -20.99
N ALA A 28 12.72 39.57 -20.80
CA ALA A 28 13.34 38.46 -20.08
C ALA A 28 14.67 37.98 -20.70
N LEU A 29 14.89 38.20 -21.99
CA LEU A 29 16.11 37.82 -22.70
C LEU A 29 17.18 38.91 -22.71
N MET A 30 16.90 40.10 -22.15
CA MET A 30 17.88 41.17 -22.08
C MET A 30 18.93 40.88 -20.99
N PRO A 31 20.23 40.82 -21.32
CA PRO A 31 21.24 40.49 -20.33
C PRO A 31 21.50 41.62 -19.33
N LEU A 32 21.68 41.23 -18.07
CA LEU A 32 22.07 42.14 -17.00
C LEU A 32 23.59 42.32 -16.98
N LYS A 33 24.08 43.51 -17.36
CA LYS A 33 25.52 43.79 -17.49
C LYS A 33 26.33 43.48 -16.21
N GLN A 34 25.68 43.50 -15.05
CA GLN A 34 26.24 43.27 -13.73
C GLN A 34 26.78 41.84 -13.54
N PHE A 35 26.31 40.87 -14.32
CA PHE A 35 26.70 39.46 -14.18
C PHE A 35 27.70 38.99 -15.26
N GLY A 36 28.34 39.92 -15.96
CA GLY A 36 29.43 39.63 -16.90
C GLY A 36 28.93 39.10 -18.25
N ASN A 37 29.66 38.15 -18.83
CA ASN A 37 29.37 37.62 -20.16
C ASN A 37 28.03 36.88 -20.18
N ASN A 38 27.19 37.15 -21.19
CA ASN A 38 25.92 36.45 -21.37
C ASN A 38 26.05 35.38 -22.45
N TYR A 39 25.68 34.14 -22.12
CA TYR A 39 25.64 33.04 -23.08
C TYR A 39 24.23 32.92 -23.67
N ALA A 40 23.89 33.83 -24.58
CA ALA A 40 22.54 33.98 -25.14
C ALA A 40 22.05 32.73 -25.89
N GLU A 41 22.96 31.89 -26.40
CA GLU A 41 22.64 30.66 -27.13
C GLU A 41 21.96 29.56 -26.28
N PHE A 42 22.01 29.72 -24.94
CA PHE A 42 21.38 28.83 -23.96
C PHE A 42 20.11 29.42 -23.30
N ALA A 43 19.61 30.55 -23.79
CA ALA A 43 18.35 31.09 -23.30
C ALA A 43 17.19 30.11 -23.57
N LEU A 44 16.24 30.03 -22.63
CA LEU A 44 15.11 29.09 -22.60
C LEU A 44 15.52 27.60 -22.65
N LYS A 45 16.77 27.31 -22.30
CA LYS A 45 17.34 25.95 -22.22
C LYS A 45 17.96 25.79 -20.83
N PRO A 46 17.16 25.66 -19.76
CA PRO A 46 17.67 25.82 -18.40
C PRO A 46 18.69 24.74 -18.01
N LYS A 47 18.60 23.53 -18.56
CA LYS A 47 19.60 22.47 -18.32
C LYS A 47 20.93 22.82 -18.96
N GLU A 48 20.93 23.18 -20.24
CA GLU A 48 22.12 23.54 -20.99
C GLU A 48 22.74 24.86 -20.49
N ALA A 49 21.91 25.81 -20.06
CA ALA A 49 22.33 27.05 -19.41
C ALA A 49 23.08 26.78 -18.11
N LEU A 50 22.54 25.88 -17.27
CA LEU A 50 23.18 25.46 -16.03
C LEU A 50 24.52 24.77 -16.30
N GLU A 51 24.55 23.81 -17.22
CA GLU A 51 25.78 23.09 -17.60
C GLU A 51 26.85 24.04 -18.15
N LYS A 52 26.44 25.03 -18.95
CA LYS A 52 27.33 26.07 -19.47
C LYS A 52 27.96 26.88 -18.32
N LEU A 53 27.16 27.33 -17.36
CA LEU A 53 27.67 28.10 -16.22
C LEU A 53 28.56 27.27 -15.29
N LEU A 54 28.23 25.98 -15.06
CA LEU A 54 29.08 25.06 -14.30
C LEU A 54 30.44 24.84 -14.97
N LYS A 55 30.47 24.83 -16.31
CA LYS A 55 31.69 24.67 -17.10
C LYS A 55 32.55 25.94 -17.10
N GLU A 56 31.95 27.09 -17.35
CA GLU A 56 32.68 28.36 -17.51
C GLU A 56 33.00 29.03 -16.16
N LYS A 57 32.22 28.74 -15.13
CA LYS A 57 32.35 29.30 -13.78
C LYS A 57 32.42 30.84 -13.77
N ASN A 58 31.69 31.48 -14.67
CA ASN A 58 31.52 32.93 -14.75
C ASN A 58 30.28 33.24 -15.60
N GLY A 59 29.88 34.51 -15.63
CA GLY A 59 28.85 34.99 -16.53
C GLY A 59 27.41 34.69 -16.08
N GLN A 60 26.50 34.77 -17.05
CA GLN A 60 25.08 34.52 -16.89
C GLN A 60 24.46 33.90 -18.15
N VAL A 61 23.24 33.40 -17.98
CA VAL A 61 22.31 33.14 -19.07
C VAL A 61 21.01 33.87 -18.73
N ALA A 62 20.80 35.01 -19.41
CA ALA A 62 19.58 35.79 -19.28
C ALA A 62 18.39 35.03 -19.89
N GLY A 63 17.28 34.96 -19.16
CA GLY A 63 16.12 34.17 -19.56
C GLY A 63 16.43 32.69 -19.73
N ALA A 64 17.29 32.12 -18.87
CA ALA A 64 17.60 30.69 -18.85
C ALA A 64 16.33 29.83 -18.77
N ALA A 65 15.35 30.29 -17.99
CA ALA A 65 13.98 29.77 -17.98
C ALA A 65 12.96 30.92 -18.10
N TYR A 66 11.73 30.57 -18.50
CA TYR A 66 10.60 31.50 -18.52
C TYR A 66 9.36 30.78 -18.02
N ARG A 67 8.57 31.47 -17.19
CA ARG A 67 7.30 30.97 -16.66
C ARG A 67 6.25 32.07 -16.65
N ASP A 68 5.03 31.76 -17.07
CA ASP A 68 3.95 32.76 -17.15
C ASP A 68 3.60 33.41 -15.80
N ASP A 69 3.81 32.68 -14.69
CA ASP A 69 3.55 33.14 -13.32
C ASP A 69 4.74 33.83 -12.64
N LEU A 70 5.92 33.84 -13.27
CA LEU A 70 7.19 34.36 -12.71
C LEU A 70 7.93 35.35 -13.61
N GLY A 71 7.74 35.27 -14.93
CA GLY A 71 8.54 35.99 -15.92
C GLY A 71 9.86 35.28 -16.25
N GLY A 72 10.86 36.08 -16.67
CA GLY A 72 12.20 35.61 -17.02
C GLY A 72 13.02 35.24 -15.80
N ILE A 73 13.65 34.07 -15.83
CA ILE A 73 14.53 33.59 -14.76
C ILE A 73 15.94 33.44 -15.32
N ASP A 74 16.86 34.19 -14.74
CA ASP A 74 18.26 34.23 -15.11
C ASP A 74 19.07 33.27 -14.25
N PHE A 75 19.95 32.52 -14.89
CA PHE A 75 20.98 31.76 -14.19
C PHE A 75 22.27 32.57 -14.19
N VAL A 76 22.82 32.81 -13.01
CA VAL A 76 24.04 33.60 -12.84
C VAL A 76 25.07 32.75 -12.10
N TRP A 77 26.34 32.80 -12.54
CA TRP A 77 27.40 32.12 -11.79
C TRP A 77 27.56 32.75 -10.40
N GLY A 78 27.67 34.08 -10.36
CA GLY A 78 27.72 34.85 -9.14
C GLY A 78 29.05 34.73 -8.38
N LYS A 79 28.97 34.83 -7.05
CA LYS A 79 30.12 34.93 -6.14
C LYS A 79 29.88 34.05 -4.91
N ASP A 80 30.91 33.38 -4.42
CA ASP A 80 30.89 32.66 -3.14
C ASP A 80 31.11 33.60 -1.93
N GLY A 81 31.03 33.06 -0.73
CA GLY A 81 31.30 33.74 0.54
C GLY A 81 30.05 34.29 1.24
N LYS A 82 30.30 35.10 2.28
CA LYS A 82 29.26 35.63 3.20
C LYS A 82 28.20 36.49 2.48
N ASP A 83 28.64 37.27 1.50
CA ASP A 83 27.78 38.10 0.65
C ASP A 83 27.62 37.47 -0.75
N GLY A 84 27.74 36.14 -0.82
CA GLY A 84 27.66 35.38 -2.05
C GLY A 84 26.24 35.30 -2.62
N TYR A 85 26.15 35.05 -3.92
CA TYR A 85 24.91 34.87 -4.67
C TYR A 85 25.15 33.98 -5.90
N GLY A 86 24.07 33.52 -6.54
CA GLY A 86 24.16 32.68 -7.73
C GLY A 86 24.63 31.26 -7.45
N LEU A 87 25.00 30.55 -8.52
CA LEU A 87 25.40 29.14 -8.46
C LEU A 87 26.65 28.91 -7.60
N ALA A 88 27.64 29.82 -7.64
CA ALA A 88 28.85 29.72 -6.84
C ALA A 88 28.54 29.65 -5.32
N HIS A 89 27.60 30.48 -4.85
CA HIS A 89 27.18 30.48 -3.46
C HIS A 89 26.38 29.24 -3.06
N ILE A 90 25.53 28.75 -3.97
CA ILE A 90 24.76 27.52 -3.75
C ILE A 90 25.70 26.33 -3.59
N LEU A 91 26.68 26.19 -4.48
CA LEU A 91 27.71 25.15 -4.42
C LEU A 91 28.46 25.19 -3.09
N GLU A 92 29.01 26.35 -2.72
CA GLU A 92 29.77 26.52 -1.47
C GLU A 92 28.94 26.15 -0.23
N LYS A 93 27.67 26.56 -0.16
CA LYS A 93 26.79 26.23 0.97
C LYS A 93 26.54 24.73 1.09
N ARG A 94 26.33 24.04 -0.03
CA ARG A 94 26.07 22.59 -0.07
C ARG A 94 27.32 21.80 0.27
N GLU A 95 28.47 22.18 -0.28
CA GLU A 95 29.77 21.61 0.09
C GLU A 95 30.05 21.75 1.59
N LYS A 96 29.93 22.96 2.16
CA LYS A 96 30.10 23.20 3.61
C LYS A 96 29.10 22.41 4.46
N GLN A 97 27.89 22.17 3.97
CA GLN A 97 26.91 21.34 4.67
C GLN A 97 27.35 19.88 4.66
N TYR A 98 27.73 19.32 3.51
CA TYR A 98 28.19 17.94 3.42
C TYR A 98 29.51 17.67 4.16
N THR A 99 30.42 18.65 4.19
CA THR A 99 31.63 18.57 5.02
C THR A 99 31.29 18.47 6.51
N ARG A 100 30.30 19.25 7.00
CA ARG A 100 29.81 19.16 8.39
C ARG A 100 29.16 17.80 8.69
N LEU A 101 28.68 17.11 7.67
CA LEU A 101 28.10 15.77 7.75
C LEU A 101 29.15 14.64 7.60
N GLY A 102 30.43 14.99 7.48
CA GLY A 102 31.53 14.01 7.48
C GLY A 102 31.77 13.29 6.14
N LEU A 103 31.24 13.81 5.03
CA LEU A 103 31.50 13.24 3.70
C LEU A 103 32.93 13.55 3.23
N ASN A 104 33.50 12.68 2.40
CA ASN A 104 34.79 12.92 1.76
C ASN A 104 34.64 13.82 0.51
N ALA A 105 35.76 14.37 0.01
CA ALA A 105 35.74 15.35 -1.07
C ALA A 105 35.10 14.85 -2.38
N GLU A 106 35.26 13.57 -2.73
CA GLU A 106 34.68 12.98 -3.95
C GLU A 106 33.16 12.85 -3.82
N GLN A 107 32.68 12.34 -2.69
CA GLN A 107 31.26 12.22 -2.39
C GLN A 107 30.56 13.57 -2.30
N ILE A 108 31.23 14.57 -1.73
CA ILE A 108 30.73 15.96 -1.66
C ILE A 108 30.52 16.49 -3.07
N LYS A 109 31.49 16.31 -3.95
CA LYS A 109 31.44 16.81 -5.32
C LYS A 109 30.31 16.14 -6.12
N GLU A 110 30.24 14.81 -6.09
CA GLU A 110 29.20 14.04 -6.80
C GLU A 110 27.79 14.45 -6.34
N ARG A 111 27.55 14.49 -5.02
CA ARG A 111 26.24 14.88 -4.48
C ARG A 111 25.89 16.33 -4.77
N THR A 112 26.87 17.24 -4.69
CA THR A 112 26.65 18.65 -4.98
C THR A 112 26.28 18.85 -6.46
N ASP A 113 26.98 18.17 -7.38
CA ASP A 113 26.70 18.23 -8.81
C ASP A 113 25.32 17.66 -9.15
N GLU A 114 24.94 16.51 -8.58
CA GLU A 114 23.61 15.91 -8.77
C GLU A 114 22.49 16.84 -8.30
N LEU A 115 22.66 17.46 -7.14
CA LEU A 115 21.63 18.31 -6.55
C LEU A 115 21.47 19.62 -7.30
N VAL A 116 22.56 20.27 -7.67
CA VAL A 116 22.49 21.52 -8.45
C VAL A 116 21.87 21.28 -9.82
N LYS A 117 22.09 20.12 -10.45
CA LYS A 117 21.44 19.72 -11.70
C LYS A 117 19.91 19.57 -11.61
N SER A 118 19.33 19.54 -10.42
CA SER A 118 17.87 19.53 -10.25
C SER A 118 17.22 20.92 -10.31
N ILE A 119 17.99 22.02 -10.26
CA ILE A 119 17.46 23.39 -10.32
C ILE A 119 16.54 23.63 -11.54
N PRO A 120 16.90 23.23 -12.78
CA PRO A 120 16.04 23.37 -13.95
C PRO A 120 14.70 22.67 -13.79
N GLU A 121 14.71 21.44 -13.27
CA GLU A 121 13.50 20.62 -13.11
C GLU A 121 12.54 21.19 -12.07
N VAL A 122 13.09 21.67 -10.95
CA VAL A 122 12.31 22.35 -9.90
C VAL A 122 11.70 23.63 -10.45
N ILE A 123 12.46 24.43 -11.20
CA ILE A 123 11.96 25.67 -11.80
C ILE A 123 10.85 25.36 -12.82
N GLU A 124 11.03 24.37 -13.68
CA GLU A 124 10.06 24.01 -14.73
C GLU A 124 8.75 23.40 -14.18
N ASN A 125 8.85 22.54 -13.17
CA ASN A 125 7.72 21.68 -12.74
C ASN A 125 7.23 21.96 -11.31
N GLY A 126 7.91 22.80 -10.54
CA GLY A 126 7.59 23.06 -9.14
C GLY A 126 6.50 24.10 -8.93
N MET A 127 5.88 24.03 -7.76
CA MET A 127 4.83 24.94 -7.32
C MET A 127 5.44 26.25 -6.80
N LEU A 128 4.81 27.38 -7.16
CA LEU A 128 5.23 28.72 -6.74
C LEU A 128 4.83 28.99 -5.28
N PHE A 129 5.79 29.43 -4.47
CA PHE A 129 5.59 29.86 -3.09
C PHE A 129 6.13 31.28 -2.88
N LYS A 130 5.33 32.12 -2.22
CA LYS A 130 5.73 33.44 -1.74
C LYS A 130 5.61 33.47 -0.23
N ASP A 131 6.69 33.82 0.47
CA ASP A 131 6.63 33.97 1.93
C ASP A 131 6.01 35.31 2.34
N ASP A 132 5.72 35.47 3.63
CA ASP A 132 5.09 36.67 4.20
C ASP A 132 5.93 37.95 4.03
N ILE A 133 7.21 37.81 3.63
CA ILE A 133 8.17 38.89 3.39
C ILE A 133 8.33 39.13 1.87
N GLY A 134 7.56 38.44 1.04
CA GLY A 134 7.52 38.59 -0.42
C GLY A 134 8.65 37.88 -1.17
N ARG A 135 9.42 37.01 -0.53
CA ARG A 135 10.46 36.21 -1.21
C ARG A 135 9.81 35.12 -2.04
N VAL A 136 10.30 34.97 -3.25
CA VAL A 136 9.76 34.04 -4.24
C VAL A 136 10.56 32.75 -4.23
N SER A 137 9.89 31.62 -4.28
CA SER A 137 10.53 30.32 -4.38
C SER A 137 9.69 29.33 -5.17
N VAL A 138 10.34 28.30 -5.71
CA VAL A 138 9.69 27.21 -6.44
C VAL A 138 10.03 25.90 -5.73
N GLU A 139 9.03 25.08 -5.43
CA GLU A 139 9.21 23.84 -4.67
C GLU A 139 8.68 22.62 -5.42
N LEU A 140 9.47 21.54 -5.42
CA LEU A 140 9.15 20.27 -6.05
C LEU A 140 9.86 19.13 -5.31
N ASN A 141 9.13 18.10 -4.87
CA ASN A 141 9.68 16.90 -4.22
C ASN A 141 10.67 17.24 -3.08
N ASP A 142 10.22 18.02 -2.09
CA ASP A 142 10.98 18.45 -0.90
C ASP A 142 12.23 19.29 -1.20
N VAL A 143 12.35 19.81 -2.43
CA VAL A 143 13.40 20.71 -2.88
C VAL A 143 12.81 22.08 -3.18
N LYS A 144 13.43 23.13 -2.64
CA LYS A 144 13.02 24.52 -2.78
C LYS A 144 14.13 25.34 -3.44
N VAL A 145 13.82 26.01 -4.56
CA VAL A 145 14.69 26.96 -5.25
C VAL A 145 14.24 28.38 -4.92
N GLY A 146 15.09 29.17 -4.28
CA GLY A 146 14.82 30.58 -3.96
C GLY A 146 15.20 31.52 -5.11
N LEU A 147 14.28 32.42 -5.42
CA LEU A 147 14.39 33.43 -6.48
C LEU A 147 14.31 34.83 -5.86
N THR A 148 15.10 35.76 -6.40
CA THR A 148 15.00 37.18 -6.01
C THR A 148 15.00 38.08 -7.25
N ASN A 149 14.22 39.14 -7.20
CA ASN A 149 14.24 40.26 -8.14
C ASN A 149 14.99 41.48 -7.57
N GLN A 150 15.60 41.35 -6.39
CA GLN A 150 16.42 42.38 -5.76
C GLN A 150 17.84 41.88 -5.51
N TRP A 151 18.82 42.69 -5.90
CA TRP A 151 20.23 42.38 -5.71
C TRP A 151 20.99 43.62 -5.23
N PHE A 152 21.55 43.59 -4.02
CA PHE A 152 22.25 44.74 -3.38
C PHE A 152 21.50 46.09 -3.47
N GLY A 153 20.18 46.09 -3.31
CA GLY A 153 19.35 47.30 -3.39
C GLY A 153 18.99 47.75 -4.81
N TYR A 154 19.42 47.02 -5.84
CA TYR A 154 18.97 47.20 -7.22
C TYR A 154 17.74 46.34 -7.51
N ASP A 155 16.73 46.97 -8.10
CA ASP A 155 15.59 46.29 -8.71
C ASP A 155 16.03 45.69 -10.05
N LEU A 156 15.99 44.36 -10.15
CA LEU A 156 16.29 43.60 -11.37
C LEU A 156 15.16 43.65 -12.40
N LYS A 157 14.11 44.44 -12.12
CA LYS A 157 12.94 44.67 -12.99
C LYS A 157 12.25 43.34 -13.34
N ASN A 158 12.26 42.97 -14.62
CA ASN A 158 11.55 41.81 -15.17
C ASN A 158 12.34 40.49 -15.02
N HIS A 159 13.46 40.49 -14.29
CA HIS A 159 14.32 39.32 -14.07
C HIS A 159 14.24 38.79 -12.64
N LEU A 160 14.19 37.47 -12.52
CA LEU A 160 14.42 36.73 -11.29
C LEU A 160 15.75 35.99 -11.38
N ILE A 161 16.57 36.06 -10.34
CA ILE A 161 17.83 35.30 -10.26
C ILE A 161 17.71 34.15 -9.27
N VAL A 162 18.29 33.00 -9.62
CA VAL A 162 18.42 31.85 -8.73
C VAL A 162 19.48 32.16 -7.66
N THR A 163 19.09 32.13 -6.38
CA THR A 163 19.98 32.54 -5.26
C THR A 163 20.08 31.53 -4.14
N SER A 164 19.10 30.64 -3.99
CA SER A 164 19.21 29.53 -3.05
C SER A 164 18.62 28.24 -3.63
N TYR A 165 19.11 27.14 -3.08
CA TYR A 165 18.60 25.79 -3.30
C TYR A 165 18.58 25.15 -1.93
N GLU A 166 17.45 24.60 -1.48
CA GLU A 166 17.22 23.99 -0.17
C GLU A 166 16.52 22.64 -0.32
N ARG A 167 16.77 21.71 0.60
CA ARG A 167 16.10 20.41 0.69
C ARG A 167 15.73 20.15 2.15
N ASP A 168 14.58 19.52 2.39
CA ASP A 168 14.13 19.19 3.75
C ASP A 168 15.21 18.44 4.56
N GLY A 169 15.42 18.90 5.80
CA GLY A 169 16.36 18.35 6.75
C GLY A 169 16.03 16.92 7.19
N LYS A 170 14.76 16.48 7.11
CA LYS A 170 14.38 15.08 7.38
C LYS A 170 14.96 14.12 6.33
N VAL A 171 14.85 14.46 5.04
CA VAL A 171 15.39 13.66 3.92
C VAL A 171 16.93 13.59 3.98
N LEU A 172 17.58 14.68 4.41
CA LEU A 172 19.03 14.70 4.64
C LEU A 172 19.45 13.74 5.76
N ARG A 173 18.71 13.70 6.89
CA ARG A 173 18.97 12.75 8.01
C ARG A 173 18.70 11.29 7.63
N GLU A 174 17.71 11.03 6.79
CA GLU A 174 17.44 9.67 6.27
C GLU A 174 18.56 9.17 5.34
N LEU A 175 19.22 10.07 4.61
CA LEU A 175 20.41 9.77 3.82
C LEU A 175 21.68 9.60 4.67
N GLU A 176 21.70 10.12 5.91
CA GLU A 176 22.80 10.05 6.89
C GLU A 176 22.79 8.78 7.74
N THR A 177 21.62 8.16 7.99
CA THR A 177 21.49 6.98 8.86
C THR A 177 21.84 5.64 8.18
N ARG A 178 22.24 5.65 6.91
CA ARG A 178 22.77 4.47 6.20
C ARG A 178 24.30 4.52 6.13
N SER A 179 24.99 3.72 6.95
CA SER A 179 26.46 3.51 6.86
C SER A 179 26.82 2.27 6.00
N PRO A 180 28.06 2.16 5.47
CA PRO A 180 28.33 2.25 4.04
C PRO A 180 28.59 0.89 3.39
N LEU A 181 27.85 0.50 2.35
CA LEU A 181 28.15 -0.70 1.59
C LEU A 181 27.79 -0.57 0.10
N SER A 182 28.83 -0.80 -0.72
CA SER A 182 28.84 -1.31 -2.09
C SER A 182 28.11 -0.50 -3.17
N ASN A 183 28.90 -0.08 -4.17
CA ASN A 183 28.45 0.33 -5.49
C ASN A 183 27.50 -0.74 -6.06
N ASP A 184 26.18 -0.49 -5.99
CA ASP A 184 25.17 -0.86 -6.99
C ASP A 184 23.74 -0.60 -6.48
N TYR A 185 23.50 0.63 -6.00
CA TYR A 185 22.13 1.08 -5.72
C TYR A 185 21.62 2.01 -6.83
N LYS A 186 21.25 1.43 -7.98
CA LYS A 186 20.33 2.08 -8.95
C LYS A 186 18.89 1.85 -8.49
N GLY A 187 18.41 2.73 -7.61
CA GLY A 187 17.00 2.82 -7.24
C GLY A 187 16.36 4.04 -7.90
N ASN A 188 15.60 3.80 -8.98
CA ASN A 188 14.59 4.69 -9.59
C ASN A 188 14.75 6.21 -9.38
N SER A 189 15.77 6.79 -10.01
CA SER A 189 15.65 8.09 -10.64
C SER A 189 15.85 7.86 -12.14
N ASN A 190 14.95 8.39 -12.99
CA ASN A 190 15.12 8.35 -14.44
C ASN A 190 16.21 9.35 -14.88
N TYR A 191 17.44 9.13 -14.42
CA TYR A 191 18.65 9.68 -15.04
C TYR A 191 19.40 8.50 -15.66
N SER A 192 18.94 8.06 -16.83
CA SER A 192 19.82 7.28 -17.71
C SER A 192 20.89 8.23 -18.22
N ALA A 193 22.13 7.96 -17.84
CA ALA A 193 23.31 8.58 -18.40
C ALA A 193 23.23 8.57 -19.93
N LEU A 194 23.20 9.76 -20.53
CA LEU A 194 23.54 9.95 -21.93
C LEU A 194 25.04 9.65 -22.05
N ASN A 195 25.39 8.40 -22.35
CA ASN A 195 26.67 8.09 -22.95
C ASN A 195 26.68 8.72 -24.35
N LEU A 196 27.34 9.87 -24.48
CA LEU A 196 27.77 10.40 -25.77
C LEU A 196 29.29 10.27 -25.84
N ASN A 197 29.74 9.11 -26.31
CA ASN A 197 31.05 8.96 -26.92
C ASN A 197 30.91 7.93 -28.04
N GLU A 198 30.67 8.41 -29.25
CA GLU A 198 31.25 7.88 -30.49
C GLU A 198 30.88 8.83 -31.65
N PRO A 199 31.87 9.38 -32.39
CA PRO A 199 31.60 10.10 -33.63
C PRO A 199 31.61 9.10 -34.79
N ASN A 200 30.49 8.93 -35.50
CA ASN A 200 30.49 8.17 -36.74
C ASN A 200 30.20 9.12 -37.92
N PRO A 201 31.14 9.32 -38.87
CA PRO A 201 30.91 10.11 -40.06
C PRO A 201 30.43 9.19 -41.18
N THR A 202 29.24 9.41 -41.72
CA THR A 202 28.86 8.80 -43.01
C THR A 202 28.34 9.90 -43.91
N LYS A 203 29.19 10.26 -44.89
CA LYS A 203 28.82 11.03 -46.08
C LYS A 203 28.01 10.12 -46.99
N GLU A 204 26.78 10.51 -47.34
CA GLU A 204 26.22 10.22 -48.65
C GLU A 204 25.57 11.47 -49.23
N SER A 205 25.90 11.71 -50.49
CA SER A 205 25.45 12.77 -51.37
C SER A 205 24.01 12.54 -51.84
N LEU A 206 23.22 13.60 -52.04
CA LEU A 206 22.40 13.79 -53.24
C LEU A 206 21.82 15.22 -53.31
N LYS A 207 21.79 15.73 -54.54
CA LYS A 207 21.38 17.07 -54.96
C LYS A 207 19.85 17.20 -54.93
N SER A 208 19.34 18.28 -54.36
CA SER A 208 18.17 19.01 -54.88
C SER A 208 18.18 20.43 -54.29
N GLN A 209 18.05 21.43 -55.16
CA GLN A 209 17.94 22.83 -54.79
C GLN A 209 16.51 23.11 -54.30
N GLU A 210 16.33 23.20 -52.99
CA GLU A 210 15.29 24.05 -52.39
C GLU A 210 15.96 25.33 -51.89
N PRO A 211 15.29 26.50 -51.96
CA PRO A 211 15.87 27.75 -51.47
C PRO A 211 16.28 27.56 -50.00
N PRO A 212 17.42 28.13 -49.54
CA PRO A 212 17.85 27.95 -48.17
C PRO A 212 16.81 28.64 -47.28
N LEU A 213 15.95 27.84 -46.65
CA LEU A 213 15.09 28.30 -45.57
C LEU A 213 15.98 29.06 -44.58
N SER A 214 15.55 30.28 -44.26
CA SER A 214 16.17 31.14 -43.26
C SER A 214 16.39 30.36 -41.96
N ILE A 215 17.44 30.69 -41.19
CA ILE A 215 17.69 30.10 -39.85
C ILE A 215 16.40 30.13 -38.99
N LEU A 216 15.56 31.14 -39.20
CA LEU A 216 14.25 31.28 -38.56
C LEU A 216 13.25 30.19 -38.98
N GLU A 217 13.19 29.84 -40.26
CA GLU A 217 12.25 28.85 -40.79
C GLU A 217 12.64 27.41 -40.41
N LYS A 218 13.95 27.12 -40.36
CA LYS A 218 14.44 25.83 -39.82
C LYS A 218 14.14 25.69 -38.32
N SER A 219 14.33 26.77 -37.56
CA SER A 219 14.01 26.83 -36.13
C SER A 219 12.50 26.67 -35.87
N GLN A 220 11.64 27.28 -36.71
CA GLN A 220 10.19 27.13 -36.62
C GLN A 220 9.74 25.69 -36.92
N LEU A 221 10.34 25.03 -37.91
CA LEU A 221 10.02 23.64 -38.27
C LEU A 221 10.49 22.65 -37.18
N GLU A 222 11.68 22.85 -36.62
CA GLU A 222 12.18 22.04 -35.49
C GLU A 222 11.34 22.25 -34.23
N LYS A 223 10.91 23.50 -33.95
CA LYS A 223 10.00 23.81 -32.84
C LYS A 223 8.64 23.14 -33.02
N GLN A 224 8.10 23.12 -34.24
CA GLN A 224 6.84 22.41 -34.54
C GLN A 224 6.98 20.90 -34.35
N LYS A 225 8.06 20.28 -34.86
CA LYS A 225 8.32 18.84 -34.68
C LYS A 225 8.54 18.47 -33.21
N LYS A 226 9.25 19.31 -32.44
CA LYS A 226 9.44 19.12 -31.00
C LYS A 226 8.11 19.21 -30.25
N LEU A 227 7.30 20.23 -30.54
CA LEU A 227 5.97 20.41 -29.93
C LEU A 227 5.02 19.25 -30.27
N GLU A 228 5.07 18.74 -31.49
CA GLU A 228 4.28 17.58 -31.91
C GLU A 228 4.75 16.29 -31.19
N SER A 229 6.07 16.09 -31.07
CA SER A 229 6.63 14.96 -30.31
C SER A 229 6.31 15.03 -28.82
N GLU A 230 6.33 16.21 -28.21
CA GLU A 230 5.95 16.43 -26.81
C GLU A 230 4.45 16.23 -26.59
N ARG A 231 3.60 16.67 -27.54
CA ARG A 231 2.17 16.37 -27.53
C ARG A 231 1.89 14.88 -27.63
N LEU A 232 2.60 14.16 -28.50
CA LEU A 232 2.49 12.70 -28.64
C LEU A 232 2.92 11.99 -27.36
N ALA A 233 4.08 12.36 -26.79
CA ALA A 233 4.58 11.79 -25.53
C ALA A 233 3.65 12.09 -24.34
N LYS A 234 3.09 13.31 -24.26
CA LYS A 234 2.10 13.68 -23.24
C LYS A 234 0.80 12.91 -23.40
N ALA A 235 0.29 12.77 -24.63
CA ALA A 235 -0.89 11.98 -24.93
C ALA A 235 -0.69 10.49 -24.63
N GLU A 236 0.51 9.95 -24.88
CA GLU A 236 0.88 8.57 -24.55
C GLU A 236 0.96 8.36 -23.03
N LYS A 237 1.56 9.30 -22.29
CA LYS A 237 1.59 9.29 -20.82
C LYS A 237 0.20 9.41 -20.20
N GLU A 238 -0.66 10.29 -20.72
CA GLU A 238 -2.05 10.42 -20.29
C GLU A 238 -2.87 9.16 -20.60
N ARG A 239 -2.66 8.53 -21.77
CA ARG A 239 -3.27 7.23 -22.08
C ARG A 239 -2.80 6.14 -21.14
N ALA A 240 -1.49 6.05 -20.88
CA ALA A 240 -0.93 5.07 -19.94
C ALA A 240 -1.48 5.27 -18.52
N GLN A 241 -1.59 6.52 -18.07
CA GLN A 241 -2.17 6.84 -16.77
C GLN A 241 -3.67 6.47 -16.72
N LYS A 242 -4.46 6.82 -17.73
CA LYS A 242 -5.88 6.42 -17.79
C LYS A 242 -6.06 4.90 -17.82
N ILE A 243 -5.19 4.17 -18.52
CA ILE A 243 -5.19 2.70 -18.51
C ILE A 243 -4.89 2.19 -17.10
N LYS A 244 -3.84 2.72 -16.45
CA LYS A 244 -3.48 2.35 -15.09
C LYS A 244 -4.60 2.66 -14.08
N ASP A 245 -5.20 3.84 -14.15
CA ASP A 245 -6.31 4.24 -13.27
C ASP A 245 -7.54 3.36 -13.49
N LYS A 246 -7.82 2.99 -14.75
CA LYS A 246 -8.91 2.08 -15.10
C LYS A 246 -8.63 0.66 -14.59
N GLU A 247 -7.42 0.15 -14.78
CA GLU A 247 -6.98 -1.14 -14.25
C GLU A 247 -7.05 -1.16 -12.72
N GLU A 248 -6.64 -0.07 -12.05
CA GLU A 248 -6.72 0.05 -10.61
C GLU A 248 -8.17 0.13 -10.11
N ALA A 249 -9.05 0.85 -10.81
CA ALA A 249 -10.47 0.92 -10.49
C ALA A 249 -11.19 -0.43 -10.68
N GLU A 250 -10.95 -1.12 -11.80
CA GLU A 250 -11.48 -2.46 -12.04
C GLU A 250 -10.96 -3.47 -11.01
N LEU A 251 -9.70 -3.35 -10.60
CA LEU A 251 -9.11 -4.16 -9.54
C LEU A 251 -9.75 -3.88 -8.18
N ARG A 252 -9.92 -2.60 -7.82
CA ARG A 252 -10.59 -2.18 -6.57
C ARG A 252 -12.02 -2.71 -6.51
N GLU A 253 -12.75 -2.67 -7.61
CA GLU A 253 -14.12 -3.19 -7.66
C GLU A 253 -14.15 -4.73 -7.51
N LYS A 254 -13.27 -5.46 -8.19
CA LYS A 254 -13.13 -6.91 -8.00
C LYS A 254 -12.81 -7.28 -6.54
N ILE A 255 -11.92 -6.51 -5.90
CA ILE A 255 -11.58 -6.68 -4.48
C ILE A 255 -12.80 -6.43 -3.60
N ARG A 256 -13.55 -5.35 -3.86
CA ARG A 256 -14.76 -5.03 -3.10
C ARG A 256 -15.79 -6.14 -3.18
N VAL A 257 -16.05 -6.66 -4.38
CA VAL A 257 -16.97 -7.78 -4.60
C VAL A 257 -16.50 -9.03 -3.83
N GLN A 258 -15.19 -9.32 -3.86
CA GLN A 258 -14.64 -10.49 -3.17
C GLN A 258 -14.63 -10.34 -1.64
N LYS A 259 -14.29 -9.15 -1.11
CA LYS A 259 -14.39 -8.85 0.32
C LYS A 259 -15.83 -8.99 0.80
N ASN A 260 -16.79 -8.43 0.06
CA ASN A 260 -18.21 -8.52 0.35
C ASN A 260 -18.70 -9.97 0.45
N ALA A 261 -18.21 -10.87 -0.40
CA ALA A 261 -18.57 -12.29 -0.36
C ALA A 261 -18.09 -13.04 0.88
N THR A 262 -17.06 -12.52 1.55
CA THR A 262 -16.48 -13.10 2.78
C THR A 262 -16.94 -12.43 4.06
N LEU A 263 -17.70 -11.33 3.98
CA LEU A 263 -18.18 -10.60 5.17
C LEU A 263 -19.00 -11.50 6.09
N GLY A 264 -18.69 -11.44 7.38
CA GLY A 264 -19.39 -12.20 8.41
C GLY A 264 -19.16 -13.72 8.37
N LYS A 265 -18.29 -14.21 7.48
CA LYS A 265 -17.84 -15.61 7.43
C LYS A 265 -16.49 -15.77 8.15
N SER A 266 -16.19 -16.99 8.60
CA SER A 266 -14.84 -17.32 9.05
C SER A 266 -13.88 -17.34 7.86
N GLU A 267 -12.59 -17.09 8.09
CA GLU A 267 -11.54 -17.28 7.08
C GLU A 267 -11.54 -18.68 6.47
N LEU A 268 -11.96 -19.67 7.26
CA LEU A 268 -12.03 -21.07 6.86
C LEU A 268 -13.28 -21.43 6.04
N ASP A 269 -14.25 -20.53 5.95
CA ASP A 269 -15.50 -20.69 5.20
C ASP A 269 -15.51 -19.82 3.94
N ARG A 270 -14.32 -19.42 3.48
CA ARG A 270 -14.16 -18.66 2.24
C ARG A 270 -14.61 -19.49 1.04
N GLU A 271 -15.40 -18.88 0.18
CA GLU A 271 -15.83 -19.46 -1.09
C GLU A 271 -14.91 -18.98 -2.23
N ILE A 272 -14.62 -19.88 -3.17
CA ILE A 272 -13.83 -19.59 -4.36
C ILE A 272 -14.79 -19.51 -5.54
N PHE A 273 -15.03 -18.30 -6.03
CA PHE A 273 -15.82 -18.11 -7.25
C PHE A 273 -15.10 -18.74 -8.44
N LYS A 274 -15.66 -19.83 -8.96
CA LYS A 274 -15.22 -20.48 -10.19
C LYS A 274 -15.90 -19.83 -11.39
N SER A 275 -15.11 -19.52 -12.42
CA SER A 275 -15.60 -19.02 -13.70
C SER A 275 -15.67 -20.13 -14.74
N GLU A 276 -16.09 -19.82 -15.97
CA GLU A 276 -16.11 -20.81 -17.05
C GLU A 276 -14.73 -21.42 -17.30
N ASN A 277 -14.74 -22.72 -17.64
CA ASN A 277 -13.51 -23.47 -17.90
C ASN A 277 -12.78 -22.90 -19.12
N ILE A 278 -11.46 -22.77 -18.99
CA ILE A 278 -10.59 -22.33 -20.07
C ILE A 278 -10.26 -23.51 -21.00
N PRO A 279 -10.05 -23.27 -22.31
CA PRO A 279 -9.53 -24.29 -23.20
C PRO A 279 -8.12 -24.74 -22.78
N TYR A 280 -7.89 -26.06 -22.75
CA TYR A 280 -6.57 -26.62 -22.48
C TYR A 280 -6.32 -27.88 -23.31
N LYS A 281 -5.05 -28.21 -23.54
CA LYS A 281 -4.61 -29.48 -24.13
C LYS A 281 -3.84 -30.28 -23.10
N GLU A 282 -4.37 -31.44 -22.73
CA GLU A 282 -3.68 -32.40 -21.87
C GLU A 282 -2.54 -33.09 -22.62
N LEU A 283 -1.43 -33.34 -21.92
CA LEU A 283 -0.29 -34.05 -22.49
C LEU A 283 -0.34 -35.55 -22.22
N GLU A 284 -0.41 -36.33 -23.30
CA GLU A 284 -0.28 -37.78 -23.25
C GLU A 284 1.19 -38.19 -23.00
N ASN A 285 1.40 -39.27 -22.24
CA ASN A 285 2.73 -39.85 -21.96
C ASN A 285 3.71 -38.94 -21.21
N THR A 286 3.21 -38.14 -20.26
CA THR A 286 4.05 -37.33 -19.37
C THR A 286 4.37 -38.02 -18.04
N PRO A 287 5.47 -37.62 -17.35
CA PRO A 287 5.73 -38.10 -16.00
C PRO A 287 4.55 -37.79 -15.07
N LYS A 288 4.24 -38.71 -14.16
CA LYS A 288 3.23 -38.45 -13.12
C LYS A 288 3.69 -37.27 -12.24
N THR A 289 2.76 -36.40 -11.89
CA THR A 289 3.03 -35.27 -10.99
C THR A 289 1.94 -35.19 -9.93
N SER A 290 2.32 -34.76 -8.73
CA SER A 290 1.42 -34.65 -7.59
C SER A 290 1.95 -33.64 -6.59
N VAL A 291 1.09 -33.28 -5.64
CA VAL A 291 1.44 -32.51 -4.46
C VAL A 291 0.91 -33.24 -3.23
N SER A 292 1.69 -33.25 -2.16
CA SER A 292 1.32 -33.84 -0.87
C SER A 292 1.13 -32.72 0.15
N LEU A 293 -0.01 -32.78 0.86
CA LEU A 293 -0.28 -31.93 2.02
C LEU A 293 0.29 -32.56 3.30
N ASN A 294 0.24 -33.89 3.38
CA ASN A 294 0.82 -34.74 4.41
C ASN A 294 0.96 -36.19 3.85
N ASP A 295 1.37 -37.12 4.69
CA ASP A 295 1.60 -38.53 4.30
C ASP A 295 0.33 -39.22 3.77
N ASP A 296 -0.86 -38.75 4.15
CA ASP A 296 -2.15 -39.36 3.81
C ASP A 296 -2.94 -38.59 2.73
N GLU A 297 -2.59 -37.32 2.46
CA GLU A 297 -3.33 -36.42 1.57
C GLU A 297 -2.46 -36.02 0.37
N ILE A 298 -2.56 -36.81 -0.71
CA ILE A 298 -1.82 -36.63 -1.97
C ILE A 298 -2.80 -36.30 -3.10
N HIS A 299 -2.61 -35.15 -3.75
CA HIS A 299 -3.39 -34.74 -4.91
C HIS A 299 -2.63 -34.99 -6.21
N LEU A 300 -3.22 -35.79 -7.09
CA LEU A 300 -2.69 -36.06 -8.43
C LEU A 300 -2.94 -34.87 -9.36
N LEU A 301 -1.94 -34.60 -10.20
CA LEU A 301 -1.93 -33.47 -11.13
C LEU A 301 -1.57 -33.98 -12.54
N LYS A 302 -2.06 -33.28 -13.55
CA LYS A 302 -1.76 -33.50 -14.97
C LYS A 302 -1.12 -32.27 -15.59
N PHE A 303 -0.25 -32.49 -16.58
CA PHE A 303 0.35 -31.42 -17.36
C PHE A 303 -0.58 -30.98 -18.49
N VAL A 304 -0.81 -29.67 -18.59
CA VAL A 304 -1.71 -29.08 -19.59
C VAL A 304 -1.08 -27.86 -20.25
N ILE A 305 -1.32 -27.71 -21.55
CA ILE A 305 -0.98 -26.53 -22.32
C ILE A 305 -2.20 -25.60 -22.35
N VAL A 306 -1.99 -24.33 -22.00
CA VAL A 306 -3.01 -23.28 -21.98
C VAL A 306 -2.52 -22.02 -22.67
N ASN A 307 -3.44 -21.13 -23.08
CA ASN A 307 -3.03 -19.81 -23.55
C ASN A 307 -2.66 -18.91 -22.38
N LYS A 308 -1.69 -18.02 -22.62
CA LYS A 308 -1.26 -16.99 -21.66
C LYS A 308 -2.41 -16.09 -21.21
N SER A 309 -3.33 -15.74 -22.10
CA SER A 309 -4.49 -14.86 -21.82
C SER A 309 -5.47 -15.46 -20.82
N ASP A 310 -5.48 -16.78 -20.69
CA ASP A 310 -6.48 -17.51 -19.92
C ASP A 310 -6.04 -17.71 -18.46
N LEU A 311 -4.75 -17.47 -18.18
CA LEU A 311 -4.16 -17.57 -16.85
C LEU A 311 -4.49 -16.34 -16.01
N LYS A 312 -5.00 -16.58 -14.80
CA LYS A 312 -5.47 -15.55 -13.87
C LYS A 312 -4.65 -15.58 -12.57
N PRO A 313 -3.37 -15.14 -12.58
CA PRO A 313 -2.61 -15.01 -11.34
C PRO A 313 -3.26 -13.97 -10.41
N ASN A 314 -3.31 -14.26 -9.12
CA ASN A 314 -3.83 -13.37 -8.11
C ASN A 314 -2.76 -13.03 -7.05
N PHE A 315 -2.76 -11.78 -6.60
CA PHE A 315 -1.76 -11.18 -5.72
C PHE A 315 -2.37 -10.45 -4.52
N LYS A 316 -3.69 -10.52 -4.37
CA LYS A 316 -4.43 -10.01 -3.23
C LYS A 316 -4.99 -11.20 -2.47
N ASN A 317 -5.23 -11.07 -1.17
CA ASN A 317 -5.80 -12.13 -0.34
C ASN A 317 -7.28 -12.35 -0.73
N THR A 318 -7.53 -12.89 -1.93
CA THR A 318 -8.82 -13.14 -2.56
C THR A 318 -8.80 -14.43 -3.40
N GLY A 319 -9.95 -15.08 -3.59
CA GLY A 319 -10.05 -16.35 -4.33
C GLY A 319 -9.03 -17.39 -3.84
N THR A 320 -8.22 -17.92 -4.76
CA THR A 320 -7.17 -18.92 -4.50
C THR A 320 -5.91 -18.38 -3.82
N GLN A 321 -5.75 -17.05 -3.69
CA GLN A 321 -4.54 -16.45 -3.13
C GLN A 321 -4.70 -16.23 -1.62
N THR A 322 -3.77 -16.80 -0.86
CA THR A 322 -3.71 -16.70 0.60
C THR A 322 -2.79 -15.59 1.09
N ARG A 323 -1.86 -15.13 0.24
CA ARG A 323 -0.86 -14.11 0.63
C ARG A 323 -1.47 -12.72 0.67
N THR A 324 -1.04 -11.95 1.67
CA THR A 324 -1.31 -10.51 1.80
C THR A 324 -0.26 -9.65 1.10
N ALA A 325 0.92 -10.20 0.78
CA ALA A 325 2.08 -9.47 0.24
C ALA A 325 2.60 -10.02 -1.10
N VAL A 326 3.06 -9.10 -1.96
CA VAL A 326 3.60 -9.40 -3.30
C VAL A 326 5.09 -9.09 -3.35
N ASP A 327 5.91 -10.06 -3.78
CA ASP A 327 7.32 -9.82 -4.08
C ASP A 327 7.51 -9.43 -5.55
N SER A 328 7.45 -8.12 -5.82
CA SER A 328 7.63 -7.59 -7.18
C SER A 328 9.01 -7.85 -7.74
N LYS A 329 10.06 -7.94 -6.90
CA LYS A 329 11.43 -8.22 -7.34
C LYS A 329 11.54 -9.65 -7.88
N LYS A 330 10.91 -10.61 -7.21
CA LYS A 330 10.85 -12.01 -7.67
C LYS A 330 10.16 -12.13 -9.04
N VAL A 331 9.07 -11.41 -9.25
CA VAL A 331 8.36 -11.41 -10.55
C VAL A 331 9.26 -10.87 -11.66
N GLU A 332 9.94 -9.75 -11.39
CA GLU A 332 10.86 -9.15 -12.35
C GLU A 332 12.08 -10.04 -12.63
N GLU A 333 12.62 -10.69 -11.60
CA GLU A 333 13.70 -11.66 -11.73
C GLU A 333 13.29 -12.83 -12.64
N ILE A 334 12.12 -13.42 -12.43
CA ILE A 334 11.60 -14.52 -13.26
C ILE A 334 11.38 -14.04 -14.71
N ALA A 335 10.84 -12.84 -14.89
CA ALA A 335 10.60 -12.26 -16.20
C ALA A 335 11.89 -12.04 -17.00
N LYS A 336 12.95 -11.51 -16.36
CA LYS A 336 14.20 -11.09 -17.02
C LYS A 336 15.31 -12.14 -17.01
N ARG A 337 15.36 -12.99 -15.98
CA ARG A 337 16.45 -13.94 -15.70
C ARG A 337 15.91 -15.33 -15.40
N PHE A 338 15.01 -15.83 -16.24
CA PHE A 338 14.40 -17.15 -16.06
C PHE A 338 15.45 -18.29 -15.98
N ASP A 339 15.38 -19.09 -14.91
CA ASP A 339 16.15 -20.33 -14.74
C ASP A 339 15.19 -21.55 -14.72
N PRO A 340 15.25 -22.43 -15.74
CA PRO A 340 14.41 -23.62 -15.81
C PRO A 340 14.57 -24.58 -14.63
N LYS A 341 15.76 -24.64 -14.00
CA LYS A 341 16.04 -25.55 -12.86
C LYS A 341 15.21 -25.23 -11.62
N LEU A 342 14.68 -24.01 -11.53
CA LEU A 342 13.87 -23.57 -10.41
C LEU A 342 12.41 -24.01 -10.51
N ILE A 343 11.93 -24.45 -11.69
CA ILE A 343 10.52 -24.80 -11.89
C ILE A 343 10.26 -26.07 -12.69
N ILE A 344 11.28 -26.73 -13.28
CA ILE A 344 11.10 -27.98 -14.03
C ILE A 344 11.82 -29.11 -13.29
N GLY A 345 11.10 -30.20 -13.00
CA GLY A 345 11.67 -31.41 -12.40
C GLY A 345 11.99 -31.30 -10.91
N ARG A 346 11.43 -30.27 -10.24
CA ARG A 346 11.57 -30.06 -8.79
C ARG A 346 10.60 -30.92 -7.99
N GLY A 347 9.48 -31.32 -8.60
CA GLY A 347 8.38 -32.00 -7.91
C GLY A 347 7.61 -31.08 -6.94
N GLY A 348 6.51 -31.60 -6.40
CA GLY A 348 5.71 -30.91 -5.39
C GLY A 348 5.25 -29.50 -5.82
N PHE A 349 5.22 -28.55 -4.89
CA PHE A 349 4.80 -27.17 -5.13
C PHE A 349 5.88 -26.30 -5.82
N ASP A 350 7.12 -26.79 -5.88
CA ASP A 350 8.27 -26.10 -6.44
C ASP A 350 8.35 -26.22 -7.98
N ASP A 351 7.70 -27.22 -8.56
CA ASP A 351 7.63 -27.46 -10.01
C ASP A 351 6.73 -26.45 -10.75
N LEU A 352 6.34 -26.75 -12.00
CA LEU A 352 5.49 -25.91 -12.83
C LEU A 352 4.22 -25.45 -12.08
N PRO A 353 3.71 -24.23 -12.33
CA PRO A 353 2.57 -23.70 -11.57
C PRO A 353 1.32 -24.59 -11.67
N ILE A 354 0.48 -24.56 -10.62
CA ILE A 354 -0.77 -25.34 -10.54
C ILE A 354 -1.95 -24.38 -10.69
N ILE A 355 -2.88 -24.69 -11.60
CA ILE A 355 -4.06 -23.89 -11.90
C ILE A 355 -5.37 -24.69 -11.75
N LEU A 356 -6.48 -23.98 -11.58
CA LEU A 356 -7.83 -24.49 -11.71
C LEU A 356 -8.25 -24.54 -13.19
N SER A 357 -9.33 -25.27 -13.46
CA SER A 357 -9.92 -25.44 -14.80
C SER A 357 -10.37 -24.13 -15.43
N ASP A 358 -10.58 -23.08 -14.63
CA ASP A 358 -10.99 -21.74 -15.07
C ASP A 358 -9.80 -20.76 -15.19
N GLY A 359 -8.56 -21.24 -15.01
CA GLY A 359 -7.33 -20.47 -15.15
C GLY A 359 -6.84 -19.77 -13.89
N GLN A 360 -7.58 -19.81 -12.77
CA GLN A 360 -7.10 -19.30 -11.49
C GLN A 360 -5.90 -20.10 -10.99
N VAL A 361 -4.90 -19.43 -10.40
CA VAL A 361 -3.66 -20.08 -9.97
C VAL A 361 -3.76 -20.50 -8.51
N ILE A 362 -3.63 -21.81 -8.25
CA ILE A 362 -3.58 -22.38 -6.88
C ILE A 362 -2.19 -22.19 -6.29
N ALA A 363 -1.15 -22.53 -7.05
CA ALA A 363 0.24 -22.47 -6.61
C ALA A 363 1.15 -21.89 -7.70
N GLY A 364 1.97 -20.90 -7.32
CA GLY A 364 2.93 -20.28 -8.24
C GLY A 364 2.47 -18.99 -8.91
N ASN A 365 1.69 -18.15 -8.23
CA ASN A 365 1.28 -16.83 -8.71
C ASN A 365 2.45 -15.97 -9.24
N HIS A 366 3.54 -15.82 -8.47
CA HIS A 366 4.73 -15.08 -8.93
C HIS A 366 5.40 -15.69 -10.18
N ARG A 367 5.38 -17.03 -10.30
CA ARG A 367 5.93 -17.74 -11.46
C ARG A 367 5.09 -17.47 -12.70
N ILE A 368 3.76 -17.64 -12.61
CA ILE A 368 2.86 -17.34 -13.72
C ILE A 368 3.02 -15.89 -14.16
N GLN A 369 3.00 -14.93 -13.23
CA GLN A 369 3.15 -13.52 -13.60
C GLN A 369 4.50 -13.22 -14.26
N GLY A 370 5.60 -13.80 -13.76
CA GLY A 370 6.90 -13.69 -14.41
C GLY A 370 6.93 -14.32 -15.80
N MET A 371 6.27 -15.47 -15.98
CA MET A 371 6.16 -16.18 -17.27
C MET A 371 5.30 -15.41 -18.29
N LEU A 372 4.25 -14.73 -17.84
CA LEU A 372 3.46 -13.82 -18.67
C LEU A 372 4.29 -12.61 -19.13
N ASN A 373 5.24 -12.18 -18.30
CA ASN A 373 6.10 -11.03 -18.52
C ASN A 373 7.48 -11.37 -19.11
N PHE A 374 7.68 -12.59 -19.63
CA PHE A 374 9.00 -13.02 -20.13
C PHE A 374 9.59 -12.07 -21.17
N THR A 375 10.88 -11.76 -21.01
CA THR A 375 11.70 -11.22 -22.09
C THR A 375 11.87 -12.27 -23.19
N ALA A 376 12.26 -11.84 -24.39
CA ALA A 376 12.56 -12.77 -25.49
C ALA A 376 13.62 -13.81 -25.11
N GLU A 377 14.61 -13.43 -24.30
CA GLU A 377 15.66 -14.34 -23.82
C GLU A 377 15.09 -15.37 -22.83
N SER A 378 14.34 -14.93 -21.82
CA SER A 378 13.70 -15.83 -20.84
C SER A 378 12.74 -16.79 -21.53
N ARG A 379 11.97 -16.30 -22.51
CA ARG A 379 11.07 -17.13 -23.31
C ARG A 379 11.81 -18.21 -24.09
N LYS A 380 12.94 -17.88 -24.72
CA LYS A 380 13.77 -18.84 -25.44
C LYS A 380 14.31 -19.93 -24.52
N LYS A 381 14.78 -19.57 -23.32
CA LYS A 381 15.25 -20.52 -22.29
C LYS A 381 14.12 -21.45 -21.85
N TYR A 382 12.93 -20.89 -21.63
CA TYR A 382 11.73 -21.66 -21.29
C TYR A 382 11.37 -22.67 -22.39
N ASP A 383 11.24 -22.23 -23.64
CA ASP A 383 10.88 -23.12 -24.76
C ASP A 383 11.92 -24.24 -24.97
N GLN A 384 13.21 -23.93 -24.82
CA GLN A 384 14.28 -24.94 -24.87
C GLN A 384 14.13 -25.98 -23.76
N ALA A 385 13.89 -25.55 -22.52
CA ALA A 385 13.76 -26.46 -21.40
C ALA A 385 12.50 -27.32 -21.49
N ILE A 386 11.39 -26.76 -21.97
CA ILE A 386 10.15 -27.50 -22.22
C ILE A 386 10.37 -28.58 -23.30
N LYS A 387 11.04 -28.23 -24.40
CA LYS A 387 11.39 -29.20 -25.45
C LYS A 387 12.28 -30.32 -24.93
N GLN A 388 13.27 -30.00 -24.09
CA GLN A 388 14.18 -31.00 -23.53
C GLN A 388 13.51 -31.95 -22.53
N ASN A 389 12.64 -31.45 -21.66
CA ASN A 389 12.07 -32.25 -20.57
C ASN A 389 10.75 -32.94 -20.94
N PHE A 390 9.99 -32.40 -21.89
CA PHE A 390 8.66 -32.91 -22.24
C PHE A 390 8.53 -33.28 -23.73
N ASN A 391 9.56 -33.04 -24.56
CA ASN A 391 9.54 -33.27 -26.00
C ASN A 391 8.37 -32.58 -26.73
N ILE A 392 7.99 -31.37 -26.27
CA ILE A 392 6.93 -30.55 -26.87
C ILE A 392 7.48 -29.22 -27.38
N SER A 393 6.81 -28.65 -28.40
CA SER A 393 7.08 -27.29 -28.88
C SER A 393 5.83 -26.44 -28.68
N LEU A 394 5.97 -25.35 -27.91
CA LEU A 394 4.87 -24.45 -27.58
C LEU A 394 4.77 -23.31 -28.58
N LYS A 395 3.54 -22.88 -28.89
CA LYS A 395 3.33 -21.62 -29.62
C LYS A 395 3.69 -20.41 -28.77
N PRO A 396 3.96 -19.23 -29.37
CA PRO A 396 4.36 -18.02 -28.63
C PRO A 396 3.38 -17.59 -27.52
N ASN A 397 2.09 -17.88 -27.69
CA ASN A 397 1.02 -17.56 -26.74
C ASN A 397 0.69 -18.70 -25.77
N GLU A 398 1.36 -19.84 -25.84
CA GLU A 398 1.11 -21.02 -24.99
C GLU A 398 2.12 -21.10 -23.84
N LEU A 399 1.68 -21.71 -22.73
CA LEU A 399 2.48 -22.10 -21.56
C LEU A 399 2.08 -23.50 -21.08
N LEU A 400 3.06 -24.25 -20.59
CA LEU A 400 2.86 -25.53 -19.89
C LEU A 400 2.69 -25.29 -18.39
N VAL A 401 1.60 -25.80 -17.83
CA VAL A 401 1.24 -25.72 -16.41
C VAL A 401 0.71 -27.08 -15.92
N ARG A 402 0.40 -27.17 -14.62
CA ARG A 402 -0.24 -28.34 -14.01
C ARG A 402 -1.66 -28.03 -13.59
N MET A 403 -2.53 -29.03 -13.63
CA MET A 403 -3.93 -28.94 -13.20
C MET A 403 -4.31 -30.18 -12.39
N PRO A 404 -5.14 -30.09 -11.34
CA PRO A 404 -5.68 -31.26 -10.66
C PRO A 404 -6.35 -32.25 -11.62
N GLU A 405 -6.14 -33.55 -11.42
CA GLU A 405 -6.84 -34.58 -12.19
C GLU A 405 -8.33 -34.66 -11.84
N GLN A 406 -8.67 -34.34 -10.60
CA GLN A 406 -10.03 -34.31 -10.07
C GLN A 406 -10.44 -32.88 -9.73
N GLU A 407 -11.72 -32.57 -9.85
CA GLU A 407 -12.24 -31.29 -9.41
C GLU A 407 -12.11 -31.16 -7.89
N LEU A 408 -11.48 -30.08 -7.45
CA LEU A 408 -11.29 -29.78 -6.04
C LEU A 408 -12.43 -28.91 -5.52
N ASN A 409 -12.86 -29.16 -4.29
CA ASN A 409 -13.72 -28.23 -3.57
C ASN A 409 -12.91 -27.05 -3.00
N ASP A 410 -13.60 -25.98 -2.61
CA ASP A 410 -12.98 -24.74 -2.15
C ASP A 410 -11.98 -24.97 -0.99
N LYS A 411 -12.29 -25.89 -0.08
CA LYS A 411 -11.41 -26.22 1.06
C LYS A 411 -10.12 -26.89 0.62
N GLU A 412 -10.19 -27.83 -0.32
CA GLU A 412 -9.01 -28.50 -0.87
C GLU A 412 -8.12 -27.49 -1.61
N ILE A 413 -8.73 -26.57 -2.35
CA ILE A 413 -8.01 -25.50 -3.05
C ILE A 413 -7.28 -24.60 -2.03
N PHE A 414 -7.95 -24.21 -0.94
CA PHE A 414 -7.33 -23.41 0.12
C PHE A 414 -6.17 -24.13 0.80
N LYS A 415 -6.34 -25.42 1.14
CA LYS A 415 -5.27 -26.24 1.71
C LYS A 415 -4.04 -26.29 0.78
N LEU A 416 -4.25 -26.57 -0.51
CA LEU A 416 -3.16 -26.61 -1.50
C LEU A 416 -2.46 -25.26 -1.64
N ALA A 417 -3.23 -24.17 -1.77
CA ALA A 417 -2.68 -22.83 -1.88
C ALA A 417 -1.85 -22.46 -0.64
N SER A 418 -2.37 -22.74 0.56
CA SER A 418 -1.68 -22.47 1.82
C SER A 418 -0.42 -23.32 1.99
N LYS A 419 -0.49 -24.64 1.75
CA LYS A 419 0.68 -25.54 1.83
C LYS A 419 1.78 -25.14 0.86
N SER A 420 1.42 -24.65 -0.34
CA SER A 420 2.41 -24.15 -1.31
C SER A 420 3.26 -22.99 -0.79
N ASN A 421 2.81 -22.33 0.29
CA ASN A 421 3.47 -21.19 0.92
C ASN A 421 4.18 -21.53 2.25
N GLU A 422 3.89 -22.67 2.87
CA GLU A 422 4.32 -23.03 4.25
C GLU A 422 5.84 -22.91 4.48
N ASN A 423 6.66 -23.45 3.58
CA ASN A 423 8.13 -23.39 3.70
C ASN A 423 8.77 -22.16 3.03
N ARG A 424 7.94 -21.25 2.53
CA ARG A 424 8.32 -20.02 1.81
C ARG A 424 7.72 -18.77 2.47
N ALA A 425 7.24 -18.92 3.71
CA ALA A 425 6.43 -17.94 4.41
C ALA A 425 7.26 -16.68 4.73
N ASN A 426 6.89 -15.59 4.08
CA ASN A 426 7.38 -14.25 4.40
C ASN A 426 6.43 -13.52 5.39
N SER A 427 5.31 -14.15 5.79
CA SER A 427 4.29 -13.61 6.70
C SER A 427 3.77 -14.66 7.68
N PHE A 428 3.34 -14.22 8.85
CA PHE A 428 2.79 -15.08 9.90
C PHE A 428 1.43 -15.68 9.50
N SER A 429 0.63 -14.95 8.72
CA SER A 429 -0.65 -15.38 8.15
C SER A 429 -0.58 -16.67 7.32
N ASP A 430 0.49 -16.87 6.54
CA ASP A 430 0.64 -18.06 5.69
C ASP A 430 0.79 -19.34 6.56
N THR A 431 1.61 -19.25 7.61
CA THR A 431 1.78 -20.32 8.61
C THR A 431 0.48 -20.58 9.37
N LEU A 432 -0.20 -19.51 9.77
CA LEU A 432 -1.45 -19.56 10.52
C LEU A 432 -2.58 -20.21 9.70
N LEU A 433 -2.76 -19.83 8.44
CA LEU A 433 -3.79 -20.41 7.59
C LEU A 433 -3.56 -21.91 7.31
N SER A 434 -2.30 -22.32 7.11
CA SER A 434 -1.94 -23.73 6.90
C SER A 434 -2.36 -24.55 8.11
N ALA A 435 -1.97 -24.08 9.30
CA ALA A 435 -2.37 -24.67 10.56
C ALA A 435 -3.90 -24.75 10.70
N MET A 436 -4.61 -23.64 10.47
CA MET A 436 -6.07 -23.57 10.64
C MET A 436 -6.85 -24.47 9.68
N SER A 437 -6.35 -24.65 8.46
CA SER A 437 -7.00 -25.49 7.44
C SER A 437 -7.13 -26.95 7.89
N SER A 438 -6.23 -27.43 8.74
CA SER A 438 -6.26 -28.79 9.29
C SER A 438 -7.37 -29.03 10.33
N TYR A 439 -7.94 -27.95 10.90
CA TYR A 439 -8.93 -28.03 11.98
C TYR A 439 -10.36 -27.74 11.53
N ASN A 440 -10.57 -27.26 10.31
CA ASN A 440 -11.87 -26.76 9.84
C ASN A 440 -13.03 -27.76 10.09
N ASP A 441 -12.88 -29.02 9.69
CA ASP A 441 -13.96 -30.01 9.89
C ASP A 441 -14.14 -30.41 11.36
N LYS A 442 -13.08 -30.28 12.18
CA LYS A 442 -13.11 -30.58 13.61
C LYS A 442 -13.82 -29.46 14.40
N LEU A 443 -13.69 -28.20 13.96
CA LEU A 443 -14.39 -27.03 14.52
C LEU A 443 -15.92 -27.12 14.37
N LYS A 444 -16.44 -27.95 13.45
CA LYS A 444 -17.89 -28.20 13.33
C LYS A 444 -18.45 -29.08 14.45
N ARG A 445 -17.58 -29.70 15.26
CA ARG A 445 -17.94 -30.69 16.30
C ARG A 445 -17.32 -30.30 17.65
N LEU A 446 -17.57 -29.07 18.07
CA LEU A 446 -17.12 -28.54 19.36
C LEU A 446 -18.07 -28.95 20.49
N PRO A 447 -17.58 -29.15 21.72
CA PRO A 447 -18.43 -29.29 22.90
C PRO A 447 -19.22 -28.00 23.15
N PRO A 448 -20.35 -28.06 23.86
CA PRO A 448 -21.14 -26.86 24.17
C PRO A 448 -20.37 -25.86 25.05
N LYS A 449 -19.43 -26.34 25.89
CA LYS A 449 -18.64 -25.52 26.79
C LYS A 449 -17.26 -26.14 27.03
N PHE A 450 -16.25 -25.30 27.23
CA PHE A 450 -14.93 -25.65 27.75
C PHE A 450 -14.77 -25.06 29.15
N GLU A 451 -14.25 -25.80 30.12
CA GLU A 451 -14.06 -25.29 31.48
C GLU A 451 -12.74 -25.79 32.05
N SER A 452 -12.01 -24.89 32.70
CA SER A 452 -10.82 -25.26 33.45
C SER A 452 -10.61 -24.33 34.64
N ASP A 453 -9.63 -24.66 35.47
CA ASP A 453 -9.09 -23.86 36.56
C ASP A 453 -8.02 -22.84 36.12
N SER A 454 -7.44 -22.99 34.92
CA SER A 454 -6.39 -22.12 34.41
C SER A 454 -6.45 -21.97 32.89
N VAL A 455 -5.89 -20.86 32.38
CA VAL A 455 -5.81 -20.58 30.94
C VAL A 455 -4.98 -21.62 30.17
N GLU A 456 -3.94 -22.17 30.79
CA GLU A 456 -3.09 -23.21 30.17
C GLU A 456 -3.85 -24.52 30.01
N ASN A 457 -4.56 -24.95 31.05
CA ASN A 457 -5.38 -26.15 30.97
C ASN A 457 -6.56 -25.97 30.00
N LEU A 458 -7.15 -24.77 29.95
CA LEU A 458 -8.20 -24.44 28.97
C LEU A 458 -7.68 -24.56 27.53
N ALA A 459 -6.50 -23.98 27.24
CA ALA A 459 -5.87 -24.09 25.93
C ALA A 459 -5.55 -25.54 25.56
N ASN A 460 -5.07 -26.35 26.52
CA ASN A 460 -4.82 -27.77 26.32
C ASN A 460 -6.10 -28.57 26.06
N GLN A 461 -7.24 -28.21 26.66
CA GLN A 461 -8.52 -28.87 26.36
C GLN A 461 -8.97 -28.61 24.93
N VAL A 462 -8.86 -27.37 24.45
CA VAL A 462 -9.13 -27.04 23.03
C VAL A 462 -8.27 -27.91 22.11
N ALA A 463 -6.97 -28.00 22.43
CA ALA A 463 -6.04 -28.85 21.68
C ALA A 463 -6.46 -30.32 21.67
N ARG A 464 -6.85 -30.91 22.82
CA ARG A 464 -7.30 -32.31 22.88
C ARG A 464 -8.57 -32.58 22.09
N VAL A 465 -9.49 -31.63 22.03
CA VAL A 465 -10.73 -31.75 21.24
C VAL A 465 -10.44 -31.73 19.74
N LEU A 466 -9.47 -30.91 19.34
CA LEU A 466 -9.11 -30.66 17.94
C LEU A 466 -7.96 -31.58 17.44
N GLU A 467 -7.16 -32.17 18.31
CA GLU A 467 -6.04 -33.08 17.98
C GLU A 467 -6.30 -34.49 18.50
N ARG A 468 -7.39 -35.09 18.05
CA ARG A 468 -7.87 -36.40 18.52
C ARG A 468 -6.85 -37.54 18.36
N ASP A 469 -5.96 -37.42 17.38
CA ASP A 469 -4.95 -38.43 17.05
C ASP A 469 -3.69 -38.29 17.92
N ALA A 470 -3.48 -37.13 18.56
CA ALA A 470 -2.34 -36.86 19.42
C ALA A 470 -2.68 -37.17 20.89
N LYS A 471 -2.00 -38.15 21.49
CA LYS A 471 -2.15 -38.46 22.93
C LYS A 471 -1.78 -37.27 23.83
N ILE A 472 -0.75 -36.52 23.46
CA ILE A 472 -0.29 -35.30 24.13
C ILE A 472 0.02 -34.28 23.03
N PRO A 473 -0.81 -33.23 22.85
CA PRO A 473 -0.53 -32.19 21.89
C PRO A 473 0.77 -31.45 22.21
N SER A 474 1.61 -31.22 21.21
CA SER A 474 2.80 -30.36 21.34
C SER A 474 2.42 -28.89 21.53
N ARG A 475 3.34 -28.05 22.00
CA ARG A 475 3.10 -26.59 22.16
C ARG A 475 2.57 -25.94 20.88
N THR A 476 3.13 -26.31 19.72
CA THR A 476 2.69 -25.80 18.42
C THR A 476 1.28 -26.25 18.07
N GLN A 477 0.93 -27.50 18.37
CA GLN A 477 -0.43 -28.01 18.15
C GLN A 477 -1.44 -27.32 19.08
N VAL A 478 -1.07 -27.08 20.35
CA VAL A 478 -1.90 -26.31 21.27
C VAL A 478 -2.16 -24.91 20.72
N GLU A 479 -1.11 -24.21 20.31
CA GLU A 479 -1.22 -22.86 19.73
C GLU A 479 -2.10 -22.85 18.48
N ASN A 480 -1.84 -23.76 17.54
CA ASN A 480 -2.57 -23.85 16.27
C ASN A 480 -4.06 -24.17 16.47
N ALA A 481 -4.39 -25.12 17.34
CA ALA A 481 -5.78 -25.47 17.66
C ALA A 481 -6.54 -24.29 18.26
N ASN A 482 -5.89 -23.55 19.17
CA ASN A 482 -6.48 -22.39 19.83
C ASN A 482 -6.66 -21.19 18.89
N LEU A 483 -5.67 -20.90 18.03
CA LEU A 483 -5.81 -19.87 16.99
C LEU A 483 -6.92 -20.23 15.99
N SER A 484 -7.08 -21.51 15.68
CA SER A 484 -8.17 -22.00 14.83
C SER A 484 -9.53 -21.78 15.47
N LEU A 485 -9.68 -22.10 16.77
CA LEU A 485 -10.91 -21.82 17.50
C LEU A 485 -11.19 -20.31 17.59
N LEU A 486 -10.16 -19.47 17.79
CA LEU A 486 -10.32 -18.02 17.80
C LEU A 486 -10.82 -17.51 16.44
N SER A 487 -10.23 -17.97 15.34
CA SER A 487 -10.63 -17.61 13.97
C SER A 487 -12.06 -18.02 13.60
N HIS A 488 -12.61 -19.02 14.30
CA HIS A 488 -13.99 -19.43 14.13
C HIS A 488 -14.97 -18.35 14.60
N TYR A 489 -14.58 -17.60 15.65
CA TYR A 489 -15.39 -16.52 16.22
C TYR A 489 -15.01 -15.13 15.69
N ALA A 490 -13.76 -14.91 15.30
CA ALA A 490 -13.29 -13.68 14.70
C ALA A 490 -13.57 -13.69 13.18
N ARG A 491 -14.78 -13.25 12.82
CA ARG A 491 -15.28 -13.26 11.42
C ARG A 491 -14.72 -12.09 10.62
N ASN A 492 -14.64 -12.25 9.30
CA ASN A 492 -14.16 -11.18 8.42
C ASN A 492 -15.11 -9.97 8.44
N THR A 493 -14.53 -8.78 8.57
CA THR A 493 -15.23 -7.50 8.58
C THR A 493 -14.89 -6.70 7.30
N PRO A 494 -15.59 -5.59 7.04
CA PRO A 494 -15.24 -4.70 5.92
C PRO A 494 -13.81 -4.14 6.04
N ASN A 495 -13.35 -3.94 7.27
CA ASN A 495 -12.04 -3.37 7.56
C ASN A 495 -10.95 -4.42 7.47
N ASN A 496 -11.10 -5.53 8.21
CA ASN A 496 -10.05 -6.53 8.39
C ASN A 496 -10.56 -7.97 8.26
N SER A 497 -9.65 -8.82 7.82
CA SER A 497 -9.75 -10.27 7.92
C SER A 497 -8.88 -10.78 9.09
N PHE A 498 -9.21 -11.92 9.70
CA PHE A 498 -8.45 -12.44 10.85
C PHE A 498 -6.97 -12.62 10.54
N LEU A 499 -6.63 -13.06 9.33
CA LEU A 499 -5.24 -13.19 8.89
C LEU A 499 -4.53 -11.83 8.74
N GLU A 500 -5.22 -10.81 8.23
CA GLU A 500 -4.68 -9.45 8.10
C GLU A 500 -4.35 -8.85 9.48
N VAL A 501 -5.20 -9.08 10.48
CA VAL A 501 -4.96 -8.58 11.85
C VAL A 501 -3.66 -9.13 12.43
N PHE A 502 -3.43 -10.45 12.32
CA PHE A 502 -2.21 -11.06 12.84
C PHE A 502 -0.96 -10.66 12.04
N ASP A 503 -1.08 -10.43 10.73
CA ASP A 503 0.02 -9.88 9.94
C ASP A 503 0.35 -8.43 10.32
N ASN A 504 -0.65 -7.60 10.56
CA ASN A 504 -0.47 -6.22 10.99
C ASN A 504 0.17 -6.18 12.39
N ALA A 505 -0.34 -6.99 13.32
CA ALA A 505 0.24 -7.13 14.66
C ALA A 505 1.70 -7.62 14.58
N TYR A 506 2.02 -8.60 13.73
CA TYR A 506 3.39 -9.10 13.56
C TYR A 506 4.35 -8.05 12.99
N LYS A 507 3.86 -7.14 12.14
CA LYS A 507 4.67 -6.07 11.53
C LYS A 507 4.93 -4.91 12.48
N ASN A 508 3.95 -4.57 13.31
CA ASN A 508 3.97 -3.33 14.09
C ASN A 508 4.38 -3.55 15.55
N LEU A 509 4.16 -4.74 16.11
CA LEU A 509 4.57 -5.07 17.48
C LEU A 509 5.98 -5.66 17.50
N ASP A 510 6.72 -5.41 18.59
CA ASP A 510 7.96 -6.14 18.82
C ASP A 510 7.70 -7.64 19.09
N ARG A 511 8.76 -8.45 19.11
CA ARG A 511 8.65 -9.91 19.24
C ARG A 511 7.94 -10.34 20.52
N GLU A 512 8.19 -9.69 21.66
CA GLU A 512 7.58 -10.07 22.93
C GLU A 512 6.15 -9.55 23.03
N GLN A 513 5.88 -8.34 22.55
CA GLN A 513 4.53 -7.78 22.43
C GLN A 513 3.64 -8.64 21.53
N PHE A 514 4.13 -9.03 20.34
CA PHE A 514 3.40 -9.90 19.42
C PHE A 514 3.13 -11.27 20.04
N LYS A 515 4.12 -11.86 20.72
CA LYS A 515 3.95 -13.13 21.43
C LYS A 515 2.88 -13.02 22.52
N ALA A 516 2.93 -11.97 23.34
CA ALA A 516 1.93 -11.72 24.39
C ALA A 516 0.53 -11.52 23.80
N PHE A 517 0.40 -10.72 22.73
CA PHE A 517 -0.84 -10.53 21.97
C PHE A 517 -1.43 -11.86 21.50
N LYS A 518 -0.61 -12.64 20.79
CA LYS A 518 -1.02 -13.94 20.25
C LYS A 518 -1.42 -14.92 21.34
N GLU A 519 -0.59 -15.11 22.36
CA GLU A 519 -0.85 -16.06 23.46
C GLU A 519 -2.06 -15.65 24.29
N MET A 520 -2.26 -14.35 24.56
CA MET A 520 -3.40 -13.84 25.33
C MET A 520 -4.73 -14.19 24.67
N PHE A 521 -4.86 -13.96 23.35
CA PHE A 521 -6.10 -14.25 22.63
C PHE A 521 -6.26 -15.72 22.27
N ALA A 522 -5.20 -16.39 21.80
CA ALA A 522 -5.25 -17.80 21.43
C ALA A 522 -5.64 -18.66 22.64
N ASN A 523 -4.92 -18.56 23.76
CA ASN A 523 -5.16 -19.43 24.92
C ASN A 523 -6.52 -19.17 25.59
N ASN A 524 -7.16 -18.04 25.27
CA ASN A 524 -8.51 -17.70 25.72
C ASN A 524 -9.60 -17.93 24.66
N SER A 525 -9.28 -18.58 23.53
CA SER A 525 -10.23 -18.88 22.45
C SER A 525 -11.50 -19.61 22.94
N ALA A 526 -11.35 -20.54 23.88
CA ALA A 526 -12.45 -21.27 24.49
C ALA A 526 -13.40 -20.38 25.31
N ASN A 527 -12.94 -19.26 25.87
CA ASN A 527 -13.82 -18.33 26.58
C ASN A 527 -14.73 -17.57 25.61
N PHE A 528 -14.23 -17.18 24.43
CA PHE A 528 -15.09 -16.62 23.38
C PHE A 528 -16.10 -17.64 22.85
N HIS A 529 -15.70 -18.91 22.75
CA HIS A 529 -16.63 -20.02 22.46
C HIS A 529 -17.73 -20.10 23.51
N ASN A 530 -17.37 -20.13 24.79
CA ASN A 530 -18.34 -20.24 25.88
C ASN A 530 -19.34 -19.08 25.89
N LEU A 531 -18.86 -17.83 25.74
CA LEU A 531 -19.71 -16.65 25.78
C LEU A 531 -20.66 -16.57 24.58
N ASN A 532 -20.20 -16.88 23.37
CA ASN A 532 -21.05 -16.86 22.17
C ASN A 532 -22.08 -18.00 22.12
N ASN A 533 -21.86 -19.10 22.83
CA ASN A 533 -22.79 -20.25 22.86
C ASN A 533 -23.60 -20.33 24.17
N ASP A 534 -23.52 -19.33 25.04
CA ASP A 534 -24.24 -19.35 26.30
C ASP A 534 -25.75 -19.20 26.07
N THR A 535 -26.53 -20.17 26.52
CA THR A 535 -27.98 -20.22 26.28
C THR A 535 -28.79 -19.24 27.15
N THR A 536 -28.17 -18.60 28.14
CA THR A 536 -28.83 -17.65 29.05
C THR A 536 -28.80 -16.23 28.51
N ILE A 537 -27.66 -15.78 27.96
CA ILE A 537 -27.45 -14.45 27.36
C ILE A 537 -27.65 -14.48 25.85
N LYS A 538 -28.85 -14.89 25.40
CA LYS A 538 -29.14 -15.22 23.99
C LYS A 538 -28.91 -14.09 22.97
N ASN A 539 -28.96 -12.84 23.41
CA ASN A 539 -28.74 -11.67 22.55
C ASN A 539 -27.27 -11.22 22.51
N PHE A 540 -26.39 -11.87 23.28
CA PHE A 540 -24.97 -11.58 23.27
C PHE A 540 -24.27 -12.31 22.13
N THR A 541 -23.50 -11.56 21.34
CA THR A 541 -22.45 -12.11 20.49
C THR A 541 -21.32 -11.10 20.35
N ILE A 542 -20.08 -11.59 20.43
CA ILE A 542 -18.89 -10.77 20.18
C ILE A 542 -18.35 -10.94 18.76
N SER A 543 -18.77 -11.99 18.05
CA SER A 543 -18.20 -12.40 16.76
C SER A 543 -18.17 -11.31 15.68
N PRO A 544 -19.20 -10.46 15.49
CA PRO A 544 -19.16 -9.39 14.50
C PRO A 544 -18.08 -8.33 14.75
N TYR A 545 -17.61 -8.21 15.99
CA TYR A 545 -16.73 -7.15 16.45
C TYR A 545 -15.32 -7.64 16.78
N LEU A 546 -15.13 -8.96 16.95
CA LEU A 546 -13.91 -9.52 17.52
C LEU A 546 -12.68 -9.28 16.64
N THR A 547 -12.79 -9.41 15.31
CA THR A 547 -11.65 -9.22 14.39
C THR A 547 -11.11 -7.79 14.46
N ASP A 548 -11.97 -6.79 14.36
CA ASP A 548 -11.57 -5.38 14.45
C ASP A 548 -11.18 -4.98 15.87
N ALA A 549 -11.72 -5.66 16.90
CA ALA A 549 -11.28 -5.49 18.27
C ALA A 549 -9.85 -6.00 18.48
N LEU A 550 -9.48 -7.15 17.88
CA LEU A 550 -8.11 -7.67 17.89
C LEU A 550 -7.13 -6.69 17.24
N ASP A 551 -7.49 -6.14 16.06
CA ASP A 551 -6.69 -5.14 15.35
C ASP A 551 -6.51 -3.85 16.17
N THR A 552 -7.61 -3.35 16.73
CA THR A 552 -7.57 -2.20 17.65
C THR A 552 -6.71 -2.49 18.87
N THR A 553 -6.81 -3.69 19.48
CA THR A 553 -5.96 -4.05 20.62
C THR A 553 -4.48 -3.96 20.30
N ALA A 554 -4.06 -4.46 19.13
CA ALA A 554 -2.67 -4.37 18.68
C ALA A 554 -2.24 -2.90 18.47
N LYS A 555 -3.04 -2.10 17.78
CA LYS A 555 -2.78 -0.67 17.55
C LYS A 555 -2.70 0.14 18.85
N MET A 556 -3.61 -0.12 19.78
CA MET A 556 -3.69 0.60 21.07
C MET A 556 -2.60 0.19 22.06
N LEU A 557 -1.94 -0.96 21.85
CA LEU A 557 -0.72 -1.30 22.57
C LEU A 557 0.44 -0.38 22.15
N GLU A 558 0.53 -0.08 20.85
CA GLU A 558 1.52 0.83 20.26
C GLU A 558 1.19 2.32 20.55
N SER A 559 -0.09 2.70 20.51
CA SER A 559 -0.51 4.10 20.63
C SER A 559 -0.91 4.51 22.05
N GLY A 560 -0.13 5.43 22.63
CA GLY A 560 -0.54 6.24 23.78
C GLY A 560 -0.87 5.47 25.06
N ASN A 561 -1.33 6.21 26.08
CA ASN A 561 -1.85 5.59 27.30
C ASN A 561 -3.36 5.34 27.17
N ARG A 562 -3.94 4.54 28.07
CA ARG A 562 -5.38 4.20 28.05
C ARG A 562 -6.29 5.43 28.10
N ALA A 563 -5.91 6.48 28.83
CA ALA A 563 -6.72 7.68 28.96
C ALA A 563 -6.80 8.44 27.64
N ASP A 564 -5.70 8.58 26.89
CA ASP A 564 -5.69 9.24 25.58
C ASP A 564 -6.60 8.50 24.59
N ASN A 565 -6.51 7.17 24.57
CA ASN A 565 -7.34 6.33 23.70
C ASN A 565 -8.82 6.45 24.05
N PHE A 566 -9.15 6.49 25.34
CA PHE A 566 -10.53 6.65 25.83
C PHE A 566 -11.07 8.05 25.58
N SER A 567 -10.25 9.09 25.71
CA SER A 567 -10.61 10.48 25.42
C SER A 567 -11.01 10.66 23.96
N LYS A 568 -10.21 10.11 23.05
CA LYS A 568 -10.54 10.12 21.62
C LYS A 568 -11.87 9.39 21.34
N LEU A 569 -12.04 8.19 21.91
CA LEU A 569 -13.29 7.44 21.74
C LEU A 569 -14.50 8.17 22.30
N ALA A 570 -14.36 8.83 23.45
CA ALA A 570 -15.45 9.62 24.04
C ALA A 570 -15.89 10.74 23.10
N HIS A 571 -14.92 11.45 22.52
CA HIS A 571 -15.20 12.49 21.53
C HIS A 571 -15.89 11.93 20.27
N ASP A 572 -15.37 10.85 19.71
CA ASP A 572 -15.91 10.24 18.49
C ASP A 572 -17.33 9.68 18.71
N ILE A 573 -17.59 9.09 19.88
CA ILE A 573 -18.92 8.58 20.27
C ILE A 573 -19.90 9.72 20.54
N ASP A 574 -19.50 10.76 21.27
CA ASP A 574 -20.34 11.93 21.52
C ASP A 574 -20.77 12.58 20.20
N TYR A 575 -19.82 12.78 19.27
CA TYR A 575 -20.12 13.28 17.95
C TYR A 575 -21.09 12.36 17.18
N LEU A 576 -20.83 11.05 17.17
CA LEU A 576 -21.69 10.09 16.47
C LEU A 576 -23.12 10.09 17.02
N VAL A 577 -23.27 10.06 18.33
CA VAL A 577 -24.57 10.02 19.01
C VAL A 577 -25.35 11.31 18.80
N ASN A 578 -24.69 12.47 18.90
CA ASN A 578 -25.33 13.78 18.76
C ASN A 578 -25.62 14.17 17.30
N SER A 579 -24.83 13.64 16.35
CA SER A 579 -25.00 13.93 14.92
C SER A 579 -25.97 12.99 14.20
N THR A 580 -26.48 11.94 14.86
CA THR A 580 -27.42 10.97 14.27
C THR A 580 -28.85 11.22 14.73
N ASP A 581 -29.82 10.96 13.86
CA ASP A 581 -31.24 11.12 14.14
C ASP A 581 -31.79 10.00 15.05
N GLU A 582 -33.10 9.95 15.26
CA GLU A 582 -33.77 8.93 16.09
C GLU A 582 -33.62 7.50 15.55
N ASN A 583 -33.35 7.35 14.24
CA ASN A 583 -33.06 6.08 13.59
C ASN A 583 -31.58 5.73 13.62
N GLY A 584 -30.74 6.52 14.29
CA GLY A 584 -29.28 6.36 14.28
C GLY A 584 -28.67 6.68 12.92
N MET A 585 -29.31 7.53 12.11
CA MET A 585 -28.87 7.85 10.75
C MET A 585 -28.40 9.30 10.62
N ASN A 586 -27.39 9.51 9.78
CA ASN A 586 -27.00 10.80 9.23
C ASN A 586 -26.31 10.60 7.87
N ALA A 587 -25.82 11.67 7.24
CA ALA A 587 -25.10 11.56 5.96
C ALA A 587 -23.84 10.67 6.07
N PHE A 588 -23.11 10.74 7.18
CA PHE A 588 -21.92 9.94 7.42
C PHE A 588 -22.24 8.43 7.52
N ILE A 589 -23.28 8.04 8.27
CA ILE A 589 -23.72 6.65 8.43
C ILE A 589 -24.26 6.07 7.12
N LYS A 590 -24.88 6.88 6.25
CA LYS A 590 -25.32 6.43 4.93
C LYS A 590 -24.16 5.96 4.05
N GLU A 591 -23.05 6.69 4.09
CA GLU A 591 -21.82 6.34 3.37
C GLU A 591 -20.98 5.28 4.09
N ASN A 592 -21.07 5.22 5.43
CA ASN A 592 -20.28 4.33 6.29
C ASN A 592 -21.21 3.42 7.11
N LYS A 593 -21.81 2.43 6.45
CA LYS A 593 -22.82 1.53 7.04
C LYS A 593 -22.33 0.77 8.27
N ASP A 594 -21.03 0.53 8.37
CA ASP A 594 -20.42 -0.25 9.45
C ASP A 594 -19.89 0.60 10.60
N ALA A 595 -20.13 1.92 10.59
CA ALA A 595 -19.55 2.84 11.57
C ALA A 595 -19.85 2.46 13.03
N TYR A 596 -21.08 2.05 13.36
CA TYR A 596 -21.39 1.57 14.70
C TYR A 596 -20.62 0.29 15.06
N HIS A 597 -20.48 -0.65 14.13
CA HIS A 597 -19.71 -1.87 14.35
C HIS A 597 -18.22 -1.56 14.58
N SER A 598 -17.67 -0.59 13.85
CA SER A 598 -16.30 -0.08 14.07
C SER A 598 -16.14 0.50 15.47
N VAL A 599 -17.04 1.39 15.91
CA VAL A 599 -16.99 1.99 17.26
C VAL A 599 -17.08 0.94 18.37
N ILE A 600 -17.98 -0.05 18.23
CA ILE A 600 -18.09 -1.17 19.18
C ILE A 600 -16.78 -1.97 19.23
N SER A 601 -16.18 -2.24 18.08
CA SER A 601 -14.90 -2.95 17.98
C SER A 601 -13.76 -2.15 18.62
N GLU A 602 -13.75 -0.82 18.45
CA GLU A 602 -12.75 0.05 19.06
C GLU A 602 -12.88 0.11 20.59
N LEU A 603 -14.12 0.17 21.12
CA LEU A 603 -14.41 0.10 22.55
C LEU A 603 -13.93 -1.22 23.18
N LEU A 604 -14.19 -2.35 22.51
CA LEU A 604 -13.71 -3.66 22.92
C LEU A 604 -12.18 -3.74 22.88
N GLY A 605 -11.58 -3.37 21.74
CA GLY A 605 -10.14 -3.45 21.52
C GLY A 605 -9.35 -2.59 22.51
N SER A 606 -9.85 -1.38 22.80
CA SER A 606 -9.27 -0.47 23.77
C SER A 606 -9.42 -0.97 25.22
N SER A 607 -10.51 -1.69 25.52
CA SER A 607 -10.71 -2.34 26.81
C SER A 607 -9.74 -3.51 27.00
N PHE A 608 -9.45 -4.28 25.95
CA PHE A 608 -8.53 -5.42 26.01
C PHE A 608 -7.06 -5.03 26.03
N ALA A 609 -6.67 -3.94 25.36
CA ALA A 609 -5.27 -3.51 25.23
C ALA A 609 -4.54 -3.34 26.57
N ARG A 610 -5.27 -3.03 27.65
CA ARG A 610 -4.67 -2.90 28.98
C ARG A 610 -4.05 -4.22 29.49
N PHE A 611 -4.61 -5.37 29.14
CA PHE A 611 -4.16 -6.66 29.67
C PHE A 611 -2.76 -7.02 29.15
N LEU A 612 -2.43 -6.58 27.93
CA LEU A 612 -1.10 -6.75 27.34
C LEU A 612 0.00 -5.98 28.06
N ARG A 613 -0.37 -5.03 28.93
CA ARG A 613 0.55 -4.26 29.78
C ARG A 613 0.70 -4.86 31.18
N LEU A 614 -0.06 -5.92 31.52
CA LEU A 614 0.01 -6.58 32.82
C LEU A 614 1.01 -7.74 32.79
N GLU A 615 1.44 -8.15 33.98
CA GLU A 615 2.15 -9.42 34.14
C GLU A 615 1.21 -10.58 33.82
N ASN A 616 1.70 -11.53 33.01
CA ASN A 616 0.95 -12.69 32.53
C ASN A 616 -0.41 -12.32 31.87
N PRO A 617 -0.39 -11.62 30.72
CA PRO A 617 -1.61 -11.13 30.04
C PRO A 617 -2.69 -12.19 29.84
N SER A 618 -2.29 -13.41 29.45
CA SER A 618 -3.20 -14.54 29.21
C SER A 618 -4.02 -14.92 30.44
N ALA A 619 -3.38 -14.97 31.61
CA ALA A 619 -4.05 -15.31 32.87
C ALA A 619 -4.96 -14.18 33.37
N GLN A 620 -4.52 -12.92 33.25
CA GLN A 620 -5.34 -11.76 33.65
C GLN A 620 -6.59 -11.64 32.74
N PHE A 621 -6.42 -11.88 31.44
CA PHE A 621 -7.54 -11.85 30.50
C PHE A 621 -8.49 -13.04 30.69
N TYR A 622 -7.95 -14.21 31.04
CA TYR A 622 -8.75 -15.38 31.42
C TYR A 622 -9.67 -15.08 32.60
N GLU A 623 -9.13 -14.53 33.69
CA GLU A 623 -9.92 -14.16 34.88
C GLU A 623 -11.04 -13.16 34.58
N PHE A 624 -10.76 -12.22 33.67
CA PHE A 624 -11.75 -11.27 33.17
C PHE A 624 -12.87 -11.98 32.39
N LEU A 625 -12.53 -12.84 31.43
CA LEU A 625 -13.51 -13.49 30.56
C LEU A 625 -14.38 -14.51 31.31
N VAL A 626 -13.83 -15.26 32.27
CA VAL A 626 -14.60 -16.23 33.06
C VAL A 626 -15.70 -15.55 33.87
N LYS A 627 -15.44 -14.34 34.38
CA LYS A 627 -16.40 -13.55 35.17
C LYS A 627 -17.38 -12.74 34.32
N ALA A 628 -17.17 -12.68 33.00
CA ALA A 628 -17.89 -11.75 32.13
C ALA A 628 -19.41 -11.94 32.19
N LYS A 629 -19.89 -13.19 32.13
CA LYS A 629 -21.33 -13.50 32.19
C LYS A 629 -21.97 -12.96 33.46
N ASP A 630 -21.41 -13.34 34.62
CA ASP A 630 -21.98 -12.97 35.91
C ASP A 630 -21.94 -11.46 36.11
N ARG A 631 -20.84 -10.81 35.70
CA ARG A 631 -20.70 -9.35 35.77
C ARG A 631 -21.65 -8.60 34.85
N MET A 632 -21.92 -9.10 33.65
CA MET A 632 -22.95 -8.51 32.78
C MET A 632 -24.34 -8.61 33.41
N ILE A 633 -24.66 -9.74 34.06
CA ILE A 633 -25.95 -9.94 34.75
C ILE A 633 -26.08 -9.01 35.96
N GLU A 634 -25.03 -8.88 36.76
CA GLU A 634 -24.99 -7.92 37.89
C GLU A 634 -25.17 -6.48 37.40
N ASN A 635 -24.46 -6.09 36.34
CA ASN A 635 -24.48 -4.74 35.78
C ASN A 635 -25.78 -4.36 35.05
N ALA A 636 -26.57 -5.36 34.66
CA ALA A 636 -27.87 -5.19 34.02
C ALA A 636 -28.95 -4.70 35.01
N SER A 637 -28.70 -4.78 36.32
CA SER A 637 -29.66 -4.36 37.35
C SER A 637 -29.21 -3.06 38.02
N ASN A 638 -30.04 -2.03 37.96
CA ASN A 638 -29.81 -0.78 38.69
C ASN A 638 -30.66 -0.76 39.97
N VAL A 639 -30.01 -0.99 41.11
CA VAL A 639 -30.64 -1.05 42.43
C VAL A 639 -31.20 0.32 42.86
N PHE A 640 -30.61 1.43 42.39
CA PHE A 640 -31.01 2.78 42.79
C PHE A 640 -32.25 3.27 42.04
N THR A 641 -32.41 2.89 40.77
CA THR A 641 -33.58 3.25 39.95
C THR A 641 -34.65 2.16 39.97
N GLY A 642 -34.36 0.98 40.50
CA GLY A 642 -35.26 -0.18 40.49
C GLY A 642 -35.50 -0.76 39.09
N THR A 643 -34.70 -0.36 38.09
CA THR A 643 -34.82 -0.82 36.71
C THR A 643 -33.80 -1.93 36.43
N SER A 644 -34.23 -3.03 35.80
CA SER A 644 -33.34 -4.13 35.41
C SER A 644 -33.54 -4.48 33.94
N LYS A 645 -32.45 -4.61 33.20
CA LYS A 645 -32.41 -5.16 31.84
C LYS A 645 -32.57 -6.68 31.96
N PRO A 646 -33.59 -7.30 31.34
CA PRO A 646 -33.76 -8.75 31.38
C PRO A 646 -32.49 -9.49 30.90
N ILE A 647 -32.16 -10.62 31.52
CA ILE A 647 -30.98 -11.43 31.15
C ILE A 647 -30.97 -11.77 29.65
N SER A 648 -32.15 -12.03 29.07
CA SER A 648 -32.30 -12.30 27.64
C SER A 648 -31.96 -11.12 26.73
N GLN A 649 -31.91 -9.89 27.26
CA GLN A 649 -31.57 -8.68 26.52
C GLN A 649 -30.10 -8.28 26.67
N ILE A 650 -29.33 -8.95 27.55
CA ILE A 650 -27.89 -8.71 27.69
C ILE A 650 -27.20 -8.88 26.33
N ASN A 651 -26.34 -7.94 25.98
CA ASN A 651 -25.70 -7.84 24.67
C ASN A 651 -24.26 -7.31 24.79
N VAL A 652 -23.63 -6.99 23.65
CA VAL A 652 -22.23 -6.56 23.57
C VAL A 652 -21.93 -5.28 24.38
N PHE A 653 -22.90 -4.38 24.56
CA PHE A 653 -22.70 -3.14 25.32
C PHE A 653 -22.53 -3.41 26.82
N ASP A 654 -23.21 -4.42 27.35
CA ASP A 654 -23.03 -4.85 28.74
C ASP A 654 -21.61 -5.42 28.97
N PHE A 655 -21.08 -6.11 27.96
CA PHE A 655 -19.70 -6.62 27.98
C PHE A 655 -18.67 -5.48 27.86
N ILE A 656 -18.93 -4.48 27.01
CA ILE A 656 -18.10 -3.27 26.92
C ILE A 656 -18.09 -2.51 28.24
N LYS A 657 -19.27 -2.31 28.85
CA LYS A 657 -19.40 -1.68 30.16
C LYS A 657 -18.51 -2.38 31.20
N TYR A 658 -18.63 -3.71 31.28
CA TYR A 658 -17.77 -4.52 32.16
C TYR A 658 -16.27 -4.39 31.80
N GLY A 659 -15.94 -4.35 30.52
CA GLY A 659 -14.58 -4.11 30.01
C GLY A 659 -13.99 -2.77 30.48
N ILE A 660 -14.78 -1.70 30.46
CA ILE A 660 -14.36 -0.37 30.91
C ILE A 660 -14.22 -0.32 32.43
N GLU A 661 -15.23 -0.80 33.18
CA GLU A 661 -15.32 -0.78 34.64
C GLU A 661 -14.28 -1.65 35.34
N SER A 662 -13.89 -2.76 34.73
CA SER A 662 -12.88 -3.67 35.28
C SER A 662 -11.45 -3.06 35.31
N GLY A 663 -11.28 -1.85 34.76
CA GLY A 663 -10.02 -1.12 34.72
C GLY A 663 -9.97 -0.04 35.80
N ARG A 664 -8.86 0.71 35.85
CA ARG A 664 -8.80 1.89 36.73
C ARG A 664 -9.80 2.94 36.23
N SER A 665 -10.64 3.44 37.13
CA SER A 665 -11.54 4.56 36.84
C SER A 665 -10.74 5.85 36.56
N SER A 666 -11.16 6.59 35.54
CA SER A 666 -10.66 7.90 35.15
C SER A 666 -11.82 8.77 34.66
N LYS A 667 -11.55 10.06 34.42
CA LYS A 667 -12.54 10.96 33.82
C LYS A 667 -13.04 10.39 32.49
N GLU A 668 -12.12 9.97 31.63
CA GLU A 668 -12.38 9.47 30.29
C GLU A 668 -13.15 8.14 30.33
N SER A 669 -12.85 7.25 31.29
CA SER A 669 -13.64 6.02 31.44
C SER A 669 -15.06 6.30 31.88
N ASN A 670 -15.27 7.29 32.76
CA ASN A 670 -16.61 7.65 33.22
C ASN A 670 -17.41 8.31 32.09
N GLU A 671 -16.77 9.18 31.30
CA GLU A 671 -17.39 9.82 30.12
C GLU A 671 -17.85 8.78 29.08
N LEU A 672 -17.02 7.75 28.82
CA LEU A 672 -17.45 6.63 27.98
C LEU A 672 -18.65 5.87 28.57
N LEU A 673 -18.62 5.58 29.87
CA LEU A 673 -19.73 4.90 30.54
C LEU A 673 -21.04 5.69 30.49
N ASP A 674 -20.96 7.02 30.57
CA ASP A 674 -22.11 7.93 30.47
C ASP A 674 -22.69 7.95 29.04
N LEU A 675 -21.84 7.81 28.01
CA LEU A 675 -22.25 7.78 26.61
C LEU A 675 -22.80 6.42 26.14
N LEU A 676 -22.38 5.31 26.76
CA LEU A 676 -22.74 3.94 26.35
C LEU A 676 -24.26 3.71 26.20
N PRO A 677 -25.14 4.15 27.11
CA PRO A 677 -26.58 3.90 26.99
C PRO A 677 -27.20 4.55 25.75
N GLU A 678 -26.79 5.78 25.41
CA GLU A 678 -27.32 6.46 24.23
C GLU A 678 -26.71 5.88 22.95
N LEU A 679 -25.43 5.48 22.97
CA LEU A 679 -24.82 4.75 21.87
C LEU A 679 -25.55 3.42 21.58
N GLU A 680 -25.85 2.63 22.62
CA GLU A 680 -26.61 1.38 22.51
C GLU A 680 -28.01 1.65 21.91
N LYS A 681 -28.69 2.71 22.35
CA LYS A 681 -29.99 3.10 21.83
C LYS A 681 -29.94 3.47 20.34
N LYS A 682 -28.96 4.27 19.93
CA LYS A 682 -28.75 4.69 18.53
C LYS A 682 -28.40 3.50 17.63
N PHE A 683 -27.50 2.63 18.09
CA PHE A 683 -27.17 1.38 17.41
C PHE A 683 -28.40 0.49 17.21
N ASN A 684 -29.19 0.27 18.26
CA ASN A 684 -30.40 -0.55 18.17
C ASN A 684 -31.46 0.06 17.24
N ALA A 685 -31.56 1.39 17.18
CA ALA A 685 -32.43 2.08 16.23
C ALA A 685 -31.94 1.88 14.79
N HIS A 686 -30.64 2.00 14.56
CA HIS A 686 -30.00 1.76 13.26
C HIS A 686 -30.22 0.32 12.77
N GLU A 687 -29.98 -0.68 13.61
CA GLU A 687 -30.23 -2.10 13.30
C GLU A 687 -31.70 -2.38 12.96
N LYS A 688 -32.64 -1.72 13.64
CA LYS A 688 -34.07 -1.81 13.32
C LYS A 688 -34.40 -1.15 11.99
N PHE A 689 -33.81 0.00 11.70
CA PHE A 689 -33.98 0.72 10.44
C PHE A 689 -33.49 -0.10 9.24
N LEU A 690 -32.32 -0.75 9.36
CA LEU A 690 -31.80 -1.67 8.33
C LEU A 690 -32.78 -2.82 8.08
N LYS A 691 -33.25 -3.51 9.13
CA LYS A 691 -34.22 -4.62 9.02
C LYS A 691 -35.59 -4.19 8.48
N GLY A 692 -35.98 -2.94 8.72
CA GLY A 692 -37.23 -2.36 8.22
C GLY A 692 -37.22 -2.06 6.72
N ASN A 693 -36.04 -1.79 6.14
CA ASN A 693 -35.84 -1.51 4.72
C ASN A 693 -35.53 -2.77 3.87
N GLU A 694 -35.36 -3.93 4.49
CA GLU A 694 -35.18 -5.23 3.82
C GLU A 694 -36.50 -5.95 3.51
N LYS A 695 -37.65 -5.34 3.86
CA LYS A 695 -39.00 -5.76 3.46
C LYS A 695 -39.51 -4.87 2.34
#